data_AF-A0A3B8Z606-F1
#
_entry.id   AF-A0A3B8Z606-F1
#
_cell.length_a   1.000
_cell.length_b   1.000
_cell.length_c   1.000
_cell.angle_alpha   90.00
_cell.angle_beta   90.00
_cell.angle_gamma   90.00
#
_symmetry.space_group_name_H-M   'P 1'
#
loop_
_entity.id
_entity.type
_entity.pdbx_description
1 polymer ?
#
loop_
_entity_poly.entity_id
_entity_poly.type
_entity_poly.pdbx_seq_one_letter_code
_entity_poly.pdbx_strand_id
1 'polypeptide(L)'
;MVTASGTGDHEFRRDINGLRAWAVVAVVLYHFMVPGISGGYAGVDVFFVISGYLMCGIIYKGVKQEKFSIGGFYLARARRIFPALIFLCITCLVFGWFLLMPEEYQLLGKHVRESLTFTSNLKYLKESGYFDIAAQEKWLLHTWSLSVEWQFYLIFPLFIAGAARLFGAHRSLLPVLLSFFAISFLWCVWITEQQPAAGFYTLQSRAWEMLAGALVFSAQERGFSVRNSRVLEWAGFALIVAAFVIFQKQTLWPGWRATLPVAGSMLVLLANRPSSYLTGSDVAQWLGSRSYSIYLWHWPLVVALTYAGALSEWYWVISAIVLSLILGHVSYVCVELPAQKRLVSFSKKVSVTAVLASLIATAALAQIVRDSGFPNRLPPEVAVIEAERQNHNPRMYECLNAEAYCIYGDEGKSLRAIVMGDSHADAAVTAVVEALPDDGGSVLFRGGSGCLIVFGMKFTNDLSHCNALNERLYEEHSELTLGVPAIIFGRTSEFVNAGQVSAEERPKFFFEQDQSEFTAELLQEFSTQYVNTLCSLAEYRPVYVVRPIPEMPVDVPTLVGRGMLFGEMRNPTLSLEDYQRRHAFVMELQDEAAKRCGIKILDPRPYLCDGENCYGGYEGRPVYRDEDHLSEFGNRLLVPLFVQLFN
;
A
#
# COMPACT_ATOMS: atom_id res chain seq x y z
N MET A 1 34.86 -12.35 -18.34
CA MET A 1 36.23 -12.15 -17.83
C MET A 1 36.94 -11.23 -18.80
N VAL A 2 37.28 -10.00 -18.41
CA VAL A 2 38.15 -9.11 -19.19
C VAL A 2 39.13 -8.52 -18.17
N THR A 3 40.34 -9.06 -18.18
CA THR A 3 41.49 -8.56 -17.43
C THR A 3 42.15 -7.46 -18.26
N ALA A 4 42.18 -6.24 -17.72
CA ALA A 4 43.06 -5.18 -18.19
C ALA A 4 44.10 -4.95 -17.10
N SER A 5 45.33 -5.38 -17.35
CA SER A 5 46.51 -5.19 -16.52
C SER A 5 46.95 -3.73 -16.55
N GLY A 6 47.11 -3.11 -15.37
CA GLY A 6 47.68 -1.75 -15.25
C GLY A 6 47.67 -1.24 -13.81
N THR A 7 48.73 -1.57 -13.07
CA THR A 7 49.27 -0.88 -11.87
C THR A 7 48.28 -0.38 -10.80
N GLY A 8 48.16 -1.18 -9.74
CA GLY A 8 47.39 -0.88 -8.52
C GLY A 8 46.12 -1.73 -8.38
N ASP A 9 46.24 -3.06 -8.51
CA ASP A 9 45.10 -3.98 -8.43
C ASP A 9 44.45 -3.92 -7.03
N HIS A 10 43.32 -3.23 -6.93
CA HIS A 10 42.36 -3.52 -5.87
C HIS A 10 41.73 -4.88 -6.17
N GLU A 11 42.26 -5.93 -5.55
CA GLU A 11 41.76 -7.29 -5.64
C GLU A 11 40.23 -7.33 -5.41
N PHE A 12 39.48 -7.90 -6.35
CA PHE A 12 38.03 -7.97 -6.27
C PHE A 12 37.59 -8.80 -5.06
N ARG A 13 36.85 -8.17 -4.14
CA ARG A 13 36.32 -8.81 -2.91
C ARG A 13 35.19 -9.80 -3.22
N ARG A 14 35.57 -11.03 -3.57
CA ARG A 14 34.66 -12.16 -3.87
C ARG A 14 33.72 -12.47 -2.70
N ASP A 15 34.17 -12.29 -1.47
CA ASP A 15 33.38 -12.49 -0.25
C ASP A 15 32.17 -11.56 -0.18
N ILE A 16 32.34 -10.27 -0.50
CA ILE A 16 31.23 -9.30 -0.56
C ILE A 16 30.22 -9.70 -1.64
N ASN A 17 30.71 -10.16 -2.80
CA ASN A 17 29.85 -10.61 -3.88
C ASN A 17 29.06 -11.88 -3.49
N GLY A 18 29.70 -12.83 -2.81
CA GLY A 18 29.01 -14.02 -2.28
C GLY A 18 27.99 -13.68 -1.19
N LEU A 19 28.26 -12.69 -0.33
CA LEU A 19 27.27 -12.23 0.66
C LEU A 19 26.03 -11.63 0.00
N ARG A 20 26.21 -10.86 -1.08
CA ARG A 20 25.09 -10.36 -1.92
C ARG A 20 24.27 -11.50 -2.53
N ALA A 21 24.90 -12.60 -2.89
CA ALA A 21 24.22 -13.76 -3.46
C ALA A 21 23.22 -14.38 -2.48
N TRP A 22 23.68 -14.67 -1.26
CA TRP A 22 22.82 -15.28 -0.25
C TRP A 22 21.73 -14.34 0.24
N ALA A 23 22.01 -13.04 0.29
CA ALA A 23 21.02 -12.02 0.59
C ALA A 23 19.88 -11.99 -0.45
N VAL A 24 20.19 -11.96 -1.76
CA VAL A 24 19.12 -11.97 -2.79
C VAL A 24 18.36 -13.28 -2.82
N VAL A 25 19.04 -14.42 -2.61
CA VAL A 25 18.37 -15.73 -2.57
C VAL A 25 17.35 -15.78 -1.43
N ALA A 26 17.72 -15.33 -0.23
CA ALA A 26 16.80 -15.30 0.90
C ALA A 26 15.58 -14.41 0.64
N VAL A 27 15.79 -13.22 0.06
CA VAL A 27 14.70 -12.30 -0.30
C VAL A 27 13.76 -12.92 -1.33
N VAL A 28 14.31 -13.54 -2.38
CA VAL A 28 13.51 -14.19 -3.43
C VAL A 28 12.68 -15.32 -2.84
N LEU A 29 13.31 -16.25 -2.10
CA LEU A 29 12.61 -17.39 -1.50
C LEU A 29 11.52 -16.95 -0.53
N TYR A 30 11.76 -15.90 0.26
CA TYR A 30 10.77 -15.32 1.15
C TYR A 30 9.53 -14.81 0.41
N HIS A 31 9.70 -13.99 -0.63
CA HIS A 31 8.56 -13.41 -1.35
C HIS A 31 7.76 -14.46 -2.15
N PHE A 32 8.41 -15.55 -2.56
CA PHE A 32 7.75 -16.71 -3.17
C PHE A 32 7.16 -17.69 -2.14
N MET A 33 7.10 -17.32 -0.85
CA MET A 33 6.49 -18.11 0.22
C MET A 33 7.10 -19.51 0.39
N VAL A 34 8.39 -19.67 0.07
CA VAL A 34 9.08 -20.96 0.17
C VAL A 34 9.21 -21.37 1.65
N PRO A 35 8.75 -22.57 2.04
CA PRO A 35 8.80 -23.03 3.43
C PRO A 35 10.21 -23.00 4.02
N GLY A 36 10.33 -22.58 5.29
CA GLY A 36 11.58 -22.57 6.03
C GLY A 36 12.43 -21.30 5.91
N ILE A 37 12.03 -20.31 5.10
CA ILE A 37 12.73 -19.01 4.94
C ILE A 37 11.76 -17.85 5.25
N SER A 38 11.06 -17.92 6.38
CA SER A 38 10.05 -16.91 6.76
C SER A 38 10.63 -15.54 7.11
N GLY A 39 11.92 -15.47 7.45
CA GLY A 39 12.67 -14.26 7.76
C GLY A 39 13.55 -13.75 6.62
N GLY A 40 13.38 -14.27 5.39
CA GLY A 40 14.27 -13.94 4.27
C GLY A 40 14.24 -12.47 3.82
N TYR A 41 13.22 -11.69 4.23
CA TYR A 41 13.21 -10.23 4.07
C TYR A 41 14.42 -9.55 4.73
N ALA A 42 15.03 -10.18 5.75
CA ALA A 42 16.23 -9.70 6.42
C ALA A 42 17.46 -9.65 5.50
N GLY A 43 17.39 -10.25 4.31
CA GLY A 43 18.42 -10.10 3.28
C GLY A 43 18.57 -8.66 2.79
N VAL A 44 17.53 -7.81 2.91
CA VAL A 44 17.64 -6.37 2.61
C VAL A 44 18.58 -5.68 3.59
N ASP A 45 18.52 -6.01 4.87
CA ASP A 45 19.38 -5.44 5.91
C ASP A 45 20.86 -5.84 5.66
N VAL A 46 21.10 -7.07 5.15
CA VAL A 46 22.41 -7.50 4.66
C VAL A 46 22.90 -6.62 3.50
N PHE A 47 22.03 -6.28 2.53
CA PHE A 47 22.37 -5.36 1.44
C PHE A 47 22.72 -3.97 1.96
N PHE A 48 21.99 -3.45 2.94
CA PHE A 48 22.27 -2.15 3.55
C PHE A 48 23.66 -2.12 4.21
N VAL A 49 24.04 -3.15 4.97
CA VAL A 49 25.40 -3.25 5.53
C VAL A 49 26.48 -3.26 4.43
N ILE A 50 26.29 -4.05 3.37
CA ILE A 50 27.23 -4.10 2.23
C ILE A 50 27.34 -2.73 1.54
N SER A 51 26.20 -2.08 1.35
CA SER A 51 26.07 -0.78 0.72
C SER A 51 26.88 0.29 1.47
N GLY A 52 26.69 0.37 2.78
CA GLY A 52 27.43 1.27 3.65
C GLY A 52 28.93 1.02 3.65
N TYR A 53 29.36 -0.25 3.69
CA TYR A 53 30.78 -0.62 3.59
C TYR A 53 31.42 -0.11 2.30
N LEU A 54 30.79 -0.39 1.16
CA LEU A 54 31.31 0.00 -0.15
C LEU A 54 31.29 1.51 -0.36
N MET A 55 30.20 2.20 0.03
CA MET A 55 30.09 3.65 -0.15
C MET A 55 31.08 4.38 0.74
N CYS A 56 31.20 3.98 2.01
CA CYS A 56 32.20 4.53 2.92
C CYS A 56 33.60 4.38 2.35
N GLY A 57 33.94 3.19 1.84
CA GLY A 57 35.25 2.95 1.25
C GLY A 57 35.57 3.84 0.05
N ILE A 58 34.62 4.03 -0.87
CA ILE A 58 34.80 4.90 -2.04
C ILE A 58 34.99 6.36 -1.62
N ILE A 59 34.14 6.85 -0.72
CA ILE A 59 34.14 8.26 -0.31
C ILE A 59 35.36 8.57 0.55
N TYR A 60 35.62 7.76 1.59
CA TYR A 60 36.70 7.98 2.54
C TYR A 60 38.07 7.97 1.86
N LYS A 61 38.35 6.97 1.01
CA LYS A 61 39.61 6.90 0.27
C LYS A 61 39.76 8.08 -0.70
N GLY A 62 38.70 8.45 -1.41
CA GLY A 62 38.72 9.59 -2.31
C GLY A 62 39.00 10.91 -1.59
N VAL A 63 38.40 11.13 -0.42
CA VAL A 63 38.58 12.34 0.39
C VAL A 63 40.00 12.42 0.94
N LYS A 64 40.53 11.32 1.48
CA LYS A 64 41.92 11.23 1.99
C LYS A 64 42.97 11.45 0.90
N GLN A 65 42.63 11.15 -0.35
CA GLN A 65 43.48 11.36 -1.53
C GLN A 65 43.22 12.70 -2.24
N GLU A 66 42.33 13.56 -1.72
CA GLU A 66 41.90 14.84 -2.33
C GLU A 66 41.36 14.72 -3.77
N LYS A 67 40.88 13.53 -4.14
CA LYS A 67 40.35 13.21 -5.49
C LYS A 67 38.85 13.00 -5.51
N PHE A 68 38.16 13.22 -4.40
CA PHE A 68 36.73 12.97 -4.29
C PHE A 68 35.90 14.03 -5.01
N SER A 69 35.00 13.58 -5.89
CA SER A 69 34.01 14.43 -6.55
C SER A 69 32.61 13.91 -6.23
N ILE A 70 31.79 14.74 -5.58
CA ILE A 70 30.40 14.41 -5.24
C ILE A 70 29.59 14.13 -6.52
N GLY A 71 29.66 15.03 -7.51
CA GLY A 71 28.99 14.82 -8.80
C GLY A 71 29.50 13.59 -9.54
N GLY A 72 30.81 13.29 -9.45
CA GLY A 72 31.38 12.05 -9.99
C GLY A 72 30.84 10.79 -9.31
N PHE A 73 30.68 10.84 -7.99
CA PHE A 73 30.09 9.76 -7.21
C PHE A 73 28.63 9.52 -7.59
N TYR A 74 27.79 10.58 -7.62
CA TYR A 74 26.39 10.46 -8.03
C TYR A 74 26.25 9.93 -9.45
N LEU A 75 27.05 10.43 -10.39
CA LEU A 75 27.02 9.92 -11.77
C LEU A 75 27.41 8.43 -11.83
N ALA A 76 28.42 8.01 -11.06
CA ALA A 76 28.82 6.59 -11.02
C ALA A 76 27.72 5.69 -10.44
N ARG A 77 26.95 6.16 -9.45
CA ARG A 77 25.77 5.44 -8.92
C ARG A 77 24.62 5.45 -9.93
N ALA A 78 24.34 6.59 -10.55
CA ALA A 78 23.28 6.76 -11.52
C ALA A 78 23.45 5.82 -12.74
N ARG A 79 24.67 5.72 -13.29
CA ARG A 79 25.00 4.81 -14.41
C ARG A 79 24.83 3.33 -14.07
N ARG A 80 24.83 2.98 -12.78
CA ARG A 80 24.69 1.60 -12.31
C ARG A 80 23.23 1.23 -12.03
N ILE A 81 22.46 2.16 -11.46
CA ILE A 81 21.12 1.87 -10.92
C ILE A 81 20.03 2.18 -11.95
N PHE A 82 20.03 3.39 -12.53
CA PHE A 82 18.93 3.84 -13.38
C PHE A 82 18.67 2.95 -14.61
N PRO A 83 19.66 2.45 -15.37
CA PRO A 83 19.37 1.73 -16.61
C PRO A 83 18.48 0.50 -16.41
N ALA A 84 18.79 -0.35 -15.43
CA ALA A 84 17.99 -1.56 -15.16
C ALA A 84 16.65 -1.21 -14.52
N LEU A 85 16.60 -0.22 -13.63
CA LEU A 85 15.33 0.25 -13.03
C LEU A 85 14.37 0.84 -14.08
N ILE A 86 14.86 1.71 -14.96
CA ILE A 86 14.06 2.30 -16.05
C ILE A 86 13.53 1.19 -16.96
N PHE A 87 14.37 0.22 -17.32
CA PHE A 87 13.95 -0.91 -18.15
C PHE A 87 12.85 -1.75 -17.48
N LEU A 88 12.97 -2.03 -16.18
CA LEU A 88 11.92 -2.68 -15.41
C LEU A 88 10.63 -1.85 -15.43
N CYS A 89 10.71 -0.55 -15.12
CA CYS A 89 9.56 0.34 -15.09
C CYS A 89 8.82 0.41 -16.43
N ILE A 90 9.56 0.57 -17.54
CA ILE A 90 8.97 0.54 -18.90
C ILE A 90 8.30 -0.80 -19.15
N THR A 91 8.94 -1.90 -18.77
CA THR A 91 8.37 -3.24 -18.96
C THR A 91 7.08 -3.41 -18.17
N CYS A 92 7.05 -2.98 -16.89
CA CYS A 92 5.84 -3.01 -16.09
C CYS A 92 4.73 -2.15 -16.71
N LEU A 93 5.03 -0.95 -17.24
CA LEU A 93 4.04 -0.12 -17.92
C LEU A 93 3.48 -0.81 -19.17
N VAL A 94 4.35 -1.44 -19.97
CA VAL A 94 3.93 -2.18 -21.18
C VAL A 94 3.04 -3.37 -20.80
N PHE A 95 3.38 -4.16 -19.78
CA PHE A 95 2.52 -5.25 -19.34
C PHE A 95 1.23 -4.74 -18.68
N GLY A 96 1.31 -3.67 -17.89
CA GLY A 96 0.17 -3.04 -17.24
C GLY A 96 -0.89 -2.56 -18.22
N TRP A 97 -0.48 -2.09 -19.40
CA TRP A 97 -1.38 -1.74 -20.49
C TRP A 97 -2.33 -2.88 -20.89
N PHE A 98 -1.87 -4.14 -20.86
CA PHE A 98 -2.66 -5.29 -21.28
C PHE A 98 -3.36 -6.00 -20.11
N LEU A 99 -2.76 -5.97 -18.92
CA LEU A 99 -3.18 -6.83 -17.80
C LEU A 99 -3.99 -6.12 -16.71
N LEU A 100 -3.85 -4.80 -16.57
CA LEU A 100 -4.43 -4.07 -15.45
C LEU A 100 -5.72 -3.35 -15.84
N MET A 101 -6.65 -3.22 -14.89
CA MET A 101 -7.78 -2.29 -15.02
C MET A 101 -7.29 -0.84 -14.92
N PRO A 102 -8.07 0.16 -15.36
CA PRO A 102 -7.59 1.55 -15.46
C PRO A 102 -7.08 2.14 -14.15
N GLU A 103 -7.80 1.98 -13.03
CA GLU A 103 -7.36 2.48 -11.72
C GLU A 103 -6.03 1.84 -11.26
N GLU A 104 -5.90 0.54 -11.43
CA GLU A 104 -4.68 -0.20 -11.12
C GLU A 104 -3.51 0.27 -12.00
N TYR A 105 -3.78 0.57 -13.27
CA TYR A 105 -2.78 1.08 -14.19
C TYR A 105 -2.36 2.51 -13.82
N GLN A 106 -3.30 3.35 -13.38
CA GLN A 106 -2.99 4.66 -12.83
C GLN A 106 -2.09 4.55 -11.59
N LEU A 107 -2.39 3.59 -10.71
CA LEU A 107 -1.59 3.30 -9.52
C LEU A 107 -0.18 2.82 -9.90
N LEU A 108 -0.05 1.96 -10.91
CA LEU A 108 1.25 1.56 -11.45
C LEU A 108 2.02 2.78 -11.99
N GLY A 109 1.38 3.68 -12.73
CA GLY A 109 1.99 4.92 -13.22
C GLY A 109 2.52 5.79 -12.07
N LYS A 110 1.74 5.92 -11.00
CA LYS A 110 2.16 6.58 -9.77
C LYS A 110 3.39 5.89 -9.16
N HIS A 111 3.35 4.57 -8.96
CA HIS A 111 4.46 3.82 -8.35
C HIS A 111 5.74 3.85 -9.21
N VAL A 112 5.63 3.77 -10.54
CA VAL A 112 6.79 3.92 -11.45
C VAL A 112 7.47 5.27 -11.23
N ARG A 113 6.68 6.35 -11.17
CA ARG A 113 7.22 7.69 -10.95
C ARG A 113 7.95 7.77 -9.60
N GLU A 114 7.31 7.31 -8.52
CA GLU A 114 7.92 7.33 -7.18
C GLU A 114 9.17 6.43 -7.06
N SER A 115 9.23 5.32 -7.80
CA SER A 115 10.43 4.48 -7.91
C SER A 115 11.58 5.20 -8.61
N LEU A 116 11.29 5.94 -9.69
CA LEU A 116 12.31 6.69 -10.45
C LEU A 116 12.81 7.94 -9.70
N THR A 117 11.96 8.57 -8.89
CA THR A 117 12.35 9.70 -8.02
C THR A 117 12.95 9.25 -6.69
N PHE A 118 13.02 7.95 -6.43
CA PHE A 118 13.46 7.36 -5.16
C PHE A 118 12.70 7.88 -3.94
N THR A 119 11.38 8.03 -4.08
CA THR A 119 10.43 8.43 -3.04
C THR A 119 9.41 7.33 -2.73
N SER A 120 9.55 6.16 -3.36
CA SER A 120 8.60 5.05 -3.22
C SER A 120 8.45 4.58 -1.76
N ASN A 121 9.51 4.63 -0.94
CA ASN A 121 9.41 4.30 0.48
C ASN A 121 8.47 5.22 1.25
N LEU A 122 8.52 6.53 1.00
CA LEU A 122 7.61 7.50 1.62
C LEU A 122 6.19 7.33 1.08
N LYS A 123 6.06 6.96 -0.19
CA LYS A 123 4.77 6.70 -0.81
C LYS A 123 4.08 5.49 -0.18
N TYR A 124 4.80 4.38 -0.03
CA TYR A 124 4.26 3.17 0.57
C TYR A 124 4.02 3.31 2.07
N LEU A 125 4.78 4.14 2.78
CA LEU A 125 4.46 4.53 4.16
C LEU A 125 3.09 5.24 4.26
N LYS A 126 2.74 6.07 3.29
CA LYS A 126 1.41 6.73 3.26
C LYS A 126 0.30 5.77 2.80
N GLU A 127 0.65 4.67 2.17
CA GLU A 127 -0.30 3.65 1.70
C GLU A 127 -0.37 2.43 2.65
N SER A 128 0.30 2.48 3.81
CA SER A 128 0.19 1.46 4.86
C SER A 128 -0.93 1.81 5.84
N GLY A 129 -1.83 0.87 6.13
CA GLY A 129 -2.93 1.02 7.08
C GLY A 129 -4.27 1.29 6.41
N TYR A 130 -4.51 2.53 5.98
CA TYR A 130 -5.84 3.01 5.56
C TYR A 130 -6.20 2.71 4.07
N PHE A 131 -5.20 2.56 3.19
CA PHE A 131 -5.36 2.25 1.75
C PHE A 131 -4.65 0.94 1.38
N ASP A 132 -4.76 -0.08 2.22
CA ASP A 132 -4.04 -1.33 1.99
C ASP A 132 -4.73 -2.18 0.93
N ILE A 133 -4.66 -1.74 -0.33
CA ILE A 133 -4.60 -2.70 -1.43
C ILE A 133 -3.53 -3.69 -1.02
N ALA A 134 -3.89 -4.98 -0.96
CA ALA A 134 -3.02 -6.06 -0.50
C ALA A 134 -1.61 -5.77 -1.00
N ALA A 135 -0.64 -5.58 -0.09
CA ALA A 135 0.70 -5.12 -0.44
C ALA A 135 1.35 -5.93 -1.60
N GLN A 136 0.92 -7.17 -1.77
CA GLN A 136 1.31 -8.09 -2.85
C GLN A 136 0.78 -7.73 -4.24
N GLU A 137 -0.17 -6.81 -4.36
CA GLU A 137 -0.69 -6.32 -5.65
C GLU A 137 0.05 -5.07 -6.17
N LYS A 138 0.92 -4.48 -5.35
CA LYS A 138 1.73 -3.30 -5.71
C LYS A 138 2.96 -3.74 -6.51
N TRP A 139 2.89 -3.69 -7.84
CA TRP A 139 3.90 -4.18 -8.80
C TRP A 139 5.34 -3.69 -8.60
N LEU A 140 5.55 -2.56 -7.91
CA LEU A 140 6.88 -1.99 -7.65
C LEU A 140 7.16 -1.79 -6.16
N LEU A 141 6.45 -2.51 -5.27
CA LEU A 141 6.60 -2.36 -3.82
C LEU A 141 8.05 -2.49 -3.38
N HIS A 142 8.75 -3.55 -3.81
CA HIS A 142 10.14 -3.84 -3.48
C HIS A 142 11.14 -2.69 -3.77
N THR A 143 10.77 -1.67 -4.55
CA THR A 143 11.62 -0.49 -4.79
C THR A 143 11.77 0.43 -3.56
N TRP A 144 11.00 0.22 -2.49
CA TRP A 144 11.11 1.00 -1.26
C TRP A 144 12.53 0.97 -0.68
N SER A 145 13.16 -0.21 -0.65
CA SER A 145 14.50 -0.39 -0.07
C SER A 145 15.56 0.30 -0.92
N LEU A 146 15.37 0.27 -2.24
CA LEU A 146 16.21 0.99 -3.19
C LEU A 146 16.10 2.51 -3.01
N SER A 147 14.91 3.02 -2.71
CA SER A 147 14.70 4.45 -2.38
C SER A 147 15.45 4.85 -1.11
N VAL A 148 15.34 4.06 -0.03
CA VAL A 148 16.10 4.28 1.21
C VAL A 148 17.60 4.27 0.95
N GLU A 149 18.08 3.29 0.20
CA GLU A 149 19.49 3.17 -0.18
C GLU A 149 19.98 4.38 -0.99
N TRP A 150 19.21 4.81 -1.99
CA TRP A 150 19.55 5.98 -2.80
C TRP A 150 19.55 7.28 -2.00
N GLN A 151 18.59 7.47 -1.09
CA GLN A 151 18.55 8.64 -0.21
C GLN A 151 19.82 8.71 0.66
N PHE A 152 20.30 7.58 1.17
CA PHE A 152 21.59 7.51 1.84
C PHE A 152 22.76 7.82 0.90
N TYR A 153 22.74 7.34 -0.34
CA TYR A 153 23.77 7.69 -1.33
C TYR A 153 23.83 9.19 -1.62
N LEU A 154 22.72 9.91 -1.52
CA LEU A 154 22.69 11.36 -1.68
C LEU A 154 23.22 12.09 -0.43
N ILE A 155 22.88 11.61 0.77
CA ILE A 155 23.21 12.32 2.02
C ILE A 155 24.63 11.99 2.51
N PHE A 156 25.03 10.72 2.43
CA PHE A 156 26.25 10.22 3.05
C PHE A 156 27.56 10.84 2.50
N PRO A 157 27.73 11.07 1.18
CA PRO A 157 28.89 11.79 0.66
C PRO A 157 29.02 13.22 1.16
N LEU A 158 27.90 13.94 1.25
CA LEU A 158 27.87 15.32 1.77
C LEU A 158 28.30 15.35 3.22
N PHE A 159 27.78 14.40 3.99
CA PHE A 159 28.09 14.22 5.40
C PHE A 159 29.58 13.94 5.63
N ILE A 160 30.14 12.93 4.95
CA ILE A 160 31.55 12.56 5.10
C ILE A 160 32.49 13.67 4.61
N ALA A 161 32.20 14.30 3.48
CA ALA A 161 33.00 15.42 2.96
C ALA A 161 32.93 16.64 3.90
N GLY A 162 31.76 16.93 4.47
CA GLY A 162 31.58 17.98 5.48
C GLY A 162 32.37 17.69 6.76
N ALA A 163 32.25 16.49 7.31
CA ALA A 163 33.00 16.07 8.49
C ALA A 163 34.52 16.12 8.27
N ALA A 164 34.99 15.69 7.10
CA ALA A 164 36.40 15.78 6.73
C ALA A 164 36.91 17.23 6.63
N ARG A 165 36.08 18.18 6.17
CA ARG A 165 36.44 19.61 6.17
C ARG A 165 36.47 20.22 7.57
N LEU A 166 35.52 19.85 8.44
CA LEU A 166 35.42 20.41 9.78
C LEU A 166 36.48 19.85 10.73
N PHE A 167 36.75 18.55 10.68
CA PHE A 167 37.64 17.88 11.62
C PHE A 167 39.03 17.58 11.04
N GLY A 168 39.22 17.75 9.72
CA GLY A 168 40.44 17.45 8.98
C GLY A 168 40.36 16.12 8.23
N ALA A 169 40.76 16.09 6.95
CA ALA A 169 40.59 14.94 6.05
C ALA A 169 41.37 13.68 6.47
N HIS A 170 42.41 13.85 7.30
CA HIS A 170 43.21 12.76 7.86
C HIS A 170 42.77 12.33 9.25
N ARG A 171 41.85 13.07 9.90
CA ARG A 171 41.32 12.67 11.20
C ARG A 171 40.30 11.55 11.03
N SER A 172 40.18 10.75 12.08
CA SER A 172 39.23 9.65 12.07
C SER A 172 37.78 10.14 12.11
N LEU A 173 36.98 9.65 11.17
CA LEU A 173 35.52 9.85 11.16
C LEU A 173 34.75 8.86 12.04
N LEU A 174 35.43 7.91 12.70
CA LEU A 174 34.79 6.90 13.55
C LEU A 174 33.86 7.45 14.64
N PRO A 175 34.23 8.49 15.43
CA PRO A 175 33.33 9.01 16.47
C PRO A 175 32.02 9.56 15.87
N VAL A 176 32.15 10.26 14.75
CA VAL A 176 31.01 10.80 13.99
C VAL A 176 30.11 9.67 13.50
N LEU A 177 30.69 8.62 12.89
CA LEU A 177 29.92 7.45 12.44
C LEU A 177 29.22 6.72 13.60
N LEU A 178 29.90 6.56 14.74
CA LEU A 178 29.34 5.91 15.93
C LEU A 178 28.15 6.70 16.52
N SER A 179 28.25 8.02 16.57
CA SER A 179 27.15 8.87 17.07
C SER A 179 25.90 8.72 16.20
N PHE A 180 26.03 8.81 14.88
CA PHE A 180 24.88 8.66 13.97
C PHE A 180 24.34 7.24 13.94
N PHE A 181 25.22 6.23 14.05
CA PHE A 181 24.80 4.84 14.20
C PHE A 181 23.92 4.67 15.43
N ALA A 182 24.36 5.17 16.59
CA ALA A 182 23.60 5.08 17.84
C ALA A 182 22.27 5.83 17.75
N ILE A 183 22.25 7.05 17.20
CA ILE A 183 21.03 7.84 17.06
C ILE A 183 20.01 7.12 16.16
N SER A 184 20.44 6.65 14.98
CA SER A 184 19.55 5.95 14.04
C SER A 184 19.08 4.60 14.60
N PHE A 185 19.93 3.87 15.33
CA PHE A 185 19.56 2.61 15.98
C PHE A 185 18.55 2.81 17.11
N LEU A 186 18.77 3.78 18.00
CA LEU A 186 17.82 4.09 19.07
C LEU A 186 16.49 4.58 18.50
N TRP A 187 16.53 5.41 17.45
CA TRP A 187 15.35 5.84 16.73
C TRP A 187 14.60 4.65 16.11
N CYS A 188 15.31 3.72 15.47
CA CYS A 188 14.76 2.49 14.89
C CYS A 188 14.00 1.66 15.93
N VAL A 189 14.62 1.40 17.09
CA VAL A 189 14.01 0.62 18.17
C VAL A 189 12.74 1.31 18.67
N TRP A 190 12.81 2.62 18.93
CA TRP A 190 11.67 3.37 19.45
C TRP A 190 10.52 3.47 18.45
N ILE A 191 10.78 3.87 17.20
CA ILE A 191 9.73 4.10 16.21
C ILE A 191 9.07 2.81 15.74
N THR A 192 9.79 1.68 15.73
CA THR A 192 9.21 0.39 15.32
C THR A 192 8.11 -0.07 16.28
N GLU A 193 8.25 0.20 17.58
CA GLU A 193 7.24 -0.14 18.59
C GLU A 193 6.02 0.79 18.53
N GLN A 194 6.20 2.05 18.13
CA GLN A 194 5.12 3.04 18.05
C GLN A 194 4.38 3.02 16.71
N GLN A 195 5.13 2.90 15.61
CA GLN A 195 4.64 2.99 14.23
C GLN A 195 5.46 2.02 13.35
N PRO A 196 5.11 0.72 13.32
CA PRO A 196 5.90 -0.30 12.62
C PRO A 196 6.19 0.04 11.15
N ALA A 197 5.22 0.61 10.43
CA ALA A 197 5.41 1.03 9.04
C ALA A 197 6.47 2.14 8.89
N ALA A 198 6.50 3.11 9.80
CA ALA A 198 7.51 4.18 9.79
C ALA A 198 8.91 3.61 10.11
N GLY A 199 8.99 2.67 11.06
CA GLY A 199 10.21 1.91 11.32
C GLY A 199 10.72 1.14 10.11
N PHE A 200 9.81 0.60 9.31
CA PHE A 200 10.14 -0.19 8.13
C PHE A 200 10.62 0.66 6.93
N TYR A 201 9.91 1.76 6.61
CA TYR A 201 10.10 2.50 5.35
C TYR A 201 11.02 3.73 5.41
N THR A 202 11.35 4.26 6.59
CA THR A 202 12.07 5.55 6.67
C THR A 202 13.59 5.40 6.67
N LEU A 203 14.31 6.37 6.09
CA LEU A 203 15.78 6.37 6.12
C LEU A 203 16.30 6.49 7.55
N GLN A 204 15.63 7.27 8.39
CA GLN A 204 16.04 7.58 9.76
C GLN A 204 16.14 6.32 10.63
N SER A 205 15.21 5.38 10.48
CA SER A 205 15.22 4.10 11.18
C SER A 205 16.13 3.06 10.53
N ARG A 206 16.49 3.21 9.25
CA ARG A 206 17.28 2.23 8.49
C ARG A 206 18.75 2.59 8.34
N ALA A 207 19.13 3.86 8.52
CA ALA A 207 20.48 4.34 8.26
C ALA A 207 21.57 3.67 9.11
N TRP A 208 21.24 3.22 10.34
CA TRP A 208 22.19 2.52 11.21
C TRP A 208 22.74 1.23 10.58
N GLU A 209 21.96 0.55 9.74
CA GLU A 209 22.38 -0.68 9.05
C GLU A 209 23.50 -0.38 8.04
N MET A 210 23.34 0.68 7.23
CA MET A 210 24.41 1.16 6.35
C MET A 210 25.60 1.74 7.13
N LEU A 211 25.35 2.48 8.22
CA LEU A 211 26.42 2.98 9.07
C LEU A 211 27.21 1.82 9.71
N ALA A 212 26.59 0.68 10.01
CA ALA A 212 27.26 -0.52 10.49
C ALA A 212 28.35 -0.98 9.50
N GLY A 213 28.01 -1.02 8.21
CA GLY A 213 28.98 -1.31 7.14
C GLY A 213 30.11 -0.28 7.07
N ALA A 214 29.80 1.01 7.21
CA ALA A 214 30.78 2.08 7.25
C ALA A 214 31.75 1.97 8.45
N LEU A 215 31.25 1.51 9.61
CA LEU A 215 32.05 1.23 10.80
C LEU A 215 33.01 0.06 10.54
N VAL A 216 32.55 -1.02 9.89
CA VAL A 216 33.43 -2.14 9.51
C VAL A 216 34.56 -1.69 8.60
N PHE A 217 34.25 -0.89 7.56
CA PHE A 217 35.27 -0.33 6.68
C PHE A 217 36.29 0.52 7.48
N SER A 218 35.80 1.40 8.35
CA SER A 218 36.64 2.30 9.16
C SER A 218 37.54 1.54 10.14
N ALA A 219 37.06 0.43 10.71
CA ALA A 219 37.86 -0.43 11.59
C ALA A 219 39.01 -1.10 10.81
N GLN A 220 38.73 -1.64 9.62
CA GLN A 220 39.75 -2.28 8.78
C GLN A 220 40.82 -1.29 8.29
N GLU A 221 40.44 -0.07 7.93
CA GLU A 221 41.39 0.99 7.53
C GLU A 221 42.34 1.39 8.67
N ARG A 222 41.91 1.20 9.93
CA ARG A 222 42.74 1.41 11.14
C ARG A 222 43.63 0.21 11.48
N GLY A 223 43.68 -0.81 10.64
CA GLY A 223 44.50 -2.00 10.85
C GLY A 223 43.88 -3.02 11.81
N PHE A 224 42.58 -2.93 12.10
CA PHE A 224 41.91 -3.98 12.86
C PHE A 224 42.00 -5.31 12.10
N SER A 225 42.70 -6.27 12.70
CA SER A 225 42.89 -7.61 12.16
C SER A 225 42.24 -8.64 13.07
N VAL A 226 41.72 -9.70 12.44
CA VAL A 226 41.02 -10.78 13.13
C VAL A 226 41.89 -12.01 13.15
N ARG A 227 42.11 -12.56 14.35
CA ARG A 227 43.00 -13.71 14.56
C ARG A 227 42.49 -14.99 13.87
N ASN A 228 41.17 -15.21 13.91
CA ASN A 228 40.51 -16.41 13.38
C ASN A 228 39.39 -16.04 12.38
N SER A 229 39.75 -15.50 11.21
CA SER A 229 38.78 -15.07 10.19
C SER A 229 37.76 -16.14 9.80
N ARG A 230 38.15 -17.42 9.80
CA ARG A 230 37.23 -18.53 9.45
C ARG A 230 36.10 -18.63 10.48
N VAL A 231 36.42 -18.63 11.78
CA VAL A 231 35.41 -18.70 12.85
C VAL A 231 34.47 -17.50 12.79
N LEU A 232 35.02 -16.32 12.52
CA LEU A 232 34.24 -15.09 12.39
C LEU A 232 33.26 -15.14 11.21
N GLU A 233 33.70 -15.65 10.07
CA GLU A 233 32.84 -15.86 8.89
C GLU A 233 31.70 -16.84 9.18
N TRP A 234 32.02 -18.01 9.78
CA TRP A 234 31.01 -19.01 10.13
C TRP A 234 30.01 -18.48 11.16
N ALA A 235 30.49 -17.77 12.19
CA ALA A 235 29.62 -17.12 13.16
C ALA A 235 28.71 -16.08 12.48
N GLY A 236 29.25 -15.27 11.57
CA GLY A 236 28.48 -14.29 10.81
C GLY A 236 27.37 -14.93 9.97
N PHE A 237 27.70 -15.99 9.23
CA PHE A 237 26.70 -16.76 8.48
C PHE A 237 25.67 -17.44 9.38
N ALA A 238 26.07 -17.97 10.53
CA ALA A 238 25.14 -18.57 11.47
C ALA A 238 24.10 -17.54 11.96
N LEU A 239 24.50 -16.30 12.25
CA LEU A 239 23.57 -15.23 12.63
C LEU A 239 22.63 -14.84 11.48
N ILE A 240 23.16 -14.74 10.25
CA ILE A 240 22.35 -14.42 9.05
C ILE A 240 21.31 -15.53 8.79
N VAL A 241 21.74 -16.79 8.80
CA VAL A 241 20.85 -17.94 8.60
C VAL A 241 19.82 -18.02 9.73
N ALA A 242 20.23 -17.80 10.98
CA ALA A 242 19.32 -17.73 12.11
C ALA A 242 18.24 -16.65 11.90
N ALA A 243 18.59 -15.46 11.41
CA ALA A 243 17.61 -14.43 11.09
C ALA A 243 16.61 -14.88 10.01
N PHE A 244 17.07 -15.61 8.98
CA PHE A 244 16.21 -16.08 7.88
C PHE A 244 15.20 -17.15 8.29
N VAL A 245 15.51 -17.94 9.33
CA VAL A 245 14.68 -19.09 9.75
C VAL A 245 13.87 -18.83 11.03
N ILE A 246 14.36 -17.98 11.94
CA ILE A 246 13.71 -17.74 13.24
C ILE A 246 12.59 -16.72 13.13
N PHE A 247 12.80 -15.64 12.36
CA PHE A 247 11.83 -14.55 12.27
C PHE A 247 10.69 -14.88 11.28
N GLN A 248 9.51 -14.33 11.55
CA GLN A 248 8.26 -14.61 10.83
C GLN A 248 7.61 -13.31 10.34
N LYS A 249 6.64 -13.39 9.43
CA LYS A 249 5.93 -12.23 8.87
C LYS A 249 5.28 -11.32 9.93
N GLN A 250 4.84 -11.88 11.05
CA GLN A 250 4.22 -11.16 12.18
C GLN A 250 5.25 -10.52 13.13
N THR A 251 6.54 -10.74 12.88
CA THR A 251 7.59 -10.18 13.73
C THR A 251 7.66 -8.67 13.52
N LEU A 252 7.55 -7.89 14.60
CA LEU A 252 7.80 -6.45 14.57
C LEU A 252 9.22 -6.17 14.04
N TRP A 253 9.29 -5.64 12.83
CA TRP A 253 10.52 -5.42 12.07
C TRP A 253 10.66 -3.96 11.66
N PRO A 254 11.87 -3.37 11.71
CA PRO A 254 13.14 -3.98 12.12
C PRO A 254 13.36 -4.06 13.64
N GLY A 255 13.15 -2.94 14.34
CA GLY A 255 13.50 -2.79 15.76
C GLY A 255 14.91 -3.27 16.10
N TRP A 256 15.08 -3.80 17.30
CA TRP A 256 16.36 -4.40 17.71
C TRP A 256 16.61 -5.77 17.05
N ARG A 257 15.61 -6.41 16.43
CA ARG A 257 15.71 -7.76 15.85
C ARG A 257 16.59 -7.78 14.60
N ALA A 258 16.59 -6.69 13.84
CA ALA A 258 17.50 -6.49 12.70
C ALA A 258 19.00 -6.45 13.11
N THR A 259 19.34 -6.37 14.41
CA THR A 259 20.73 -6.53 14.86
C THR A 259 21.34 -7.87 14.49
N LEU A 260 20.52 -8.93 14.38
CA LEU A 260 21.00 -10.27 14.09
C LEU A 260 21.60 -10.38 12.66
N PRO A 261 20.87 -10.07 11.57
CA PRO A 261 21.44 -10.07 10.22
C PRO A 261 22.52 -8.98 10.04
N VAL A 262 22.39 -7.84 10.72
CA VAL A 262 23.37 -6.74 10.62
C VAL A 262 24.71 -7.13 11.26
N ALA A 263 24.70 -7.64 12.50
CA ALA A 263 25.90 -8.13 13.16
C ALA A 263 26.52 -9.29 12.38
N GLY A 264 25.70 -10.24 11.90
CA GLY A 264 26.17 -11.32 11.05
C GLY A 264 26.91 -10.83 9.80
N SER A 265 26.34 -9.84 9.11
CA SER A 265 26.96 -9.19 7.95
C SER A 265 28.27 -8.49 8.29
N MET A 266 28.31 -7.77 9.42
CA MET A 266 29.54 -7.12 9.91
C MET A 266 30.65 -8.15 10.15
N LEU A 267 30.34 -9.28 10.78
CA LEU A 267 31.30 -10.35 11.05
C LEU A 267 31.86 -10.97 9.75
N VAL A 268 31.00 -11.22 8.75
CA VAL A 268 31.44 -11.72 7.43
C VAL A 268 32.35 -10.70 6.73
N LEU A 269 32.00 -9.41 6.74
CA LEU A 269 32.81 -8.35 6.13
C LEU A 269 34.16 -8.16 6.85
N LEU A 270 34.18 -8.27 8.19
CA LEU A 270 35.39 -8.21 9.01
C LEU A 270 36.31 -9.41 8.77
N ALA A 271 35.74 -10.60 8.53
CA ALA A 271 36.51 -11.81 8.27
C ALA A 271 37.41 -11.67 7.03
N ASN A 272 36.96 -10.93 6.00
CA ASN A 272 37.70 -10.62 4.78
C ASN A 272 38.30 -11.88 4.13
N ARG A 273 37.45 -12.82 3.70
CA ARG A 273 37.85 -14.14 3.20
C ARG A 273 37.44 -14.35 1.73
N PRO A 274 38.14 -13.76 0.75
CA PRO A 274 37.77 -13.85 -0.68
C PRO A 274 37.84 -15.28 -1.25
N SER A 275 38.57 -16.20 -0.62
CA SER A 275 38.70 -17.62 -1.04
C SER A 275 37.86 -18.59 -0.19
N SER A 276 36.79 -18.12 0.45
CA SER A 276 35.90 -18.99 1.23
C SER A 276 35.05 -19.89 0.34
N TYR A 277 34.72 -21.09 0.83
CA TYR A 277 33.79 -21.99 0.15
C TYR A 277 32.35 -21.42 0.14
N LEU A 278 31.95 -20.72 1.20
CA LEU A 278 30.59 -20.19 1.36
C LEU A 278 30.29 -19.06 0.37
N THR A 279 31.28 -18.20 0.10
CA THR A 279 31.10 -17.01 -0.73
C THR A 279 31.82 -17.11 -2.08
N GLY A 280 32.87 -17.92 -2.18
CA GLY A 280 33.76 -17.98 -3.33
C GLY A 280 33.33 -18.93 -4.44
N SER A 281 32.30 -19.77 -4.25
CA SER A 281 31.82 -20.69 -5.30
C SER A 281 31.36 -19.94 -6.56
N ASP A 282 31.46 -20.57 -7.73
CA ASP A 282 31.05 -19.94 -8.99
C ASP A 282 29.56 -19.58 -9.01
N VAL A 283 28.73 -20.40 -8.34
CA VAL A 283 27.30 -20.13 -8.15
C VAL A 283 27.10 -18.85 -7.33
N ALA A 284 27.77 -18.72 -6.18
CA ALA A 284 27.68 -17.52 -5.36
C ALA A 284 28.19 -16.28 -6.12
N GLN A 285 29.25 -16.42 -6.90
CA GLN A 285 29.75 -15.30 -7.71
C GLN A 285 28.78 -14.90 -8.83
N TRP A 286 28.16 -15.88 -9.48
CA TRP A 286 27.17 -15.66 -10.54
C TRP A 286 25.93 -14.97 -10.00
N LEU A 287 25.40 -15.44 -8.87
CA LEU A 287 24.23 -14.86 -8.19
C LEU A 287 24.55 -13.44 -7.68
N GLY A 288 25.67 -13.27 -7.00
CA GLY A 288 26.08 -12.00 -6.42
C GLY A 288 26.27 -10.88 -7.45
N SER A 289 26.85 -11.22 -8.61
CA SER A 289 27.06 -10.25 -9.69
C SER A 289 25.75 -9.78 -10.32
N ARG A 290 24.70 -10.63 -10.30
CA ARG A 290 23.36 -10.38 -10.86
C ARG A 290 22.34 -9.97 -9.81
N SER A 291 22.74 -9.85 -8.54
CA SER A 291 21.80 -9.71 -7.42
C SER A 291 20.84 -8.53 -7.59
N TYR A 292 21.31 -7.42 -8.19
CA TYR A 292 20.49 -6.25 -8.43
C TYR A 292 19.40 -6.50 -9.47
N SER A 293 19.78 -7.00 -10.65
CA SER A 293 18.80 -7.37 -11.68
C SER A 293 17.85 -8.47 -11.20
N ILE A 294 18.32 -9.52 -10.49
CA ILE A 294 17.42 -10.54 -9.91
C ILE A 294 16.42 -9.92 -8.92
N TYR A 295 16.90 -9.03 -8.05
CA TYR A 295 16.06 -8.30 -7.10
C TYR A 295 15.00 -7.43 -7.80
N LEU A 296 15.29 -6.85 -8.96
CA LEU A 296 14.29 -6.09 -9.72
C LEU A 296 13.20 -6.99 -10.31
N TRP A 297 13.58 -8.14 -10.90
CA TRP A 297 12.65 -8.96 -11.67
C TRP A 297 11.83 -9.95 -10.83
N HIS A 298 12.29 -10.34 -9.63
CA HIS A 298 11.55 -11.32 -8.83
C HIS A 298 10.18 -10.82 -8.37
N TRP A 299 10.07 -9.54 -8.01
CA TRP A 299 8.86 -9.02 -7.37
C TRP A 299 7.67 -8.85 -8.34
N PRO A 300 7.82 -8.30 -9.56
CA PRO A 300 6.72 -8.32 -10.53
C PRO A 300 6.20 -9.72 -10.85
N LEU A 301 7.05 -10.75 -10.77
CA LEU A 301 6.64 -12.14 -10.93
C LEU A 301 5.85 -12.67 -9.73
N VAL A 302 6.24 -12.30 -8.50
CA VAL A 302 5.45 -12.58 -7.29
C VAL A 302 4.07 -11.93 -7.43
N VAL A 303 4.02 -10.65 -7.80
CA VAL A 303 2.76 -9.92 -8.02
C VAL A 303 1.92 -10.59 -9.09
N ALA A 304 2.51 -10.97 -10.24
CA ALA A 304 1.80 -11.67 -11.31
C ALA A 304 1.19 -13.00 -10.84
N LEU A 305 1.89 -13.78 -10.00
CA LEU A 305 1.33 -15.00 -9.42
C LEU A 305 0.21 -14.72 -8.42
N THR A 306 0.33 -13.66 -7.61
CA THR A 306 -0.75 -13.23 -6.70
C THR A 306 -2.00 -12.85 -7.49
N TYR A 307 -1.85 -12.06 -8.56
CA TYR A 307 -2.95 -11.67 -9.45
C TYR A 307 -3.63 -12.86 -10.10
N ALA A 308 -2.85 -13.88 -10.47
CA ALA A 308 -3.36 -15.12 -11.05
C ALA A 308 -3.93 -16.11 -10.01
N GLY A 309 -3.88 -15.80 -8.71
CA GLY A 309 -4.27 -16.74 -7.65
C GLY A 309 -3.39 -17.99 -7.57
N ALA A 310 -2.17 -17.92 -8.12
CA ALA A 310 -1.29 -19.08 -8.36
C ALA A 310 -0.09 -19.14 -7.39
N LEU A 311 0.00 -18.24 -6.41
CA LEU A 311 1.13 -18.19 -5.46
C LEU A 311 1.15 -19.36 -4.47
N SER A 312 0.03 -20.08 -4.31
CA SER A 312 -0.05 -21.32 -3.51
C SER A 312 0.48 -22.56 -4.22
N GLU A 313 0.60 -22.50 -5.56
CA GLU A 313 0.89 -23.65 -6.39
C GLU A 313 2.40 -23.81 -6.61
N TRP A 314 2.98 -24.88 -6.04
CA TRP A 314 4.43 -25.07 -6.01
C TRP A 314 5.09 -25.06 -7.39
N TYR A 315 4.43 -25.57 -8.43
CA TYR A 315 4.96 -25.63 -9.78
C TYR A 315 5.01 -24.25 -10.45
N TRP A 316 4.01 -23.39 -10.20
CA TRP A 316 4.03 -21.99 -10.63
C TRP A 316 5.11 -21.20 -9.89
N VAL A 317 5.24 -21.43 -8.58
CA VAL A 317 6.28 -20.80 -7.75
C VAL A 317 7.68 -21.14 -8.24
N ILE A 318 8.00 -22.43 -8.44
CA ILE A 318 9.32 -22.84 -8.96
C ILE A 318 9.58 -22.23 -10.35
N SER A 319 8.57 -22.25 -11.23
CA SER A 319 8.67 -21.67 -12.57
C SER A 319 8.98 -20.17 -12.52
N ALA A 320 8.32 -19.42 -11.63
CA ALA A 320 8.54 -18.00 -11.44
C ALA A 320 9.90 -17.67 -10.78
N ILE A 321 10.40 -18.51 -9.86
CA ILE A 321 11.77 -18.38 -9.33
C ILE A 321 12.80 -18.55 -10.45
N VAL A 322 12.67 -19.60 -11.26
CA VAL A 322 13.56 -19.85 -12.41
C VAL A 322 13.48 -18.68 -13.40
N LEU A 323 12.27 -18.21 -13.69
CA LEU A 323 12.07 -17.06 -14.57
C LEU A 323 12.70 -15.77 -13.99
N SER A 324 12.65 -15.56 -12.67
CA SER A 324 13.33 -14.45 -11.99
C SER A 324 14.85 -14.48 -12.23
N LEU A 325 15.45 -15.66 -12.18
CA LEU A 325 16.89 -15.84 -12.47
C LEU A 325 17.21 -15.60 -13.95
N ILE A 326 16.36 -16.07 -14.86
CA ILE A 326 16.52 -15.87 -16.31
C ILE A 326 16.39 -14.38 -16.66
N LEU A 327 15.29 -13.72 -16.25
CA LEU A 327 15.06 -12.31 -16.51
C LEU A 327 16.12 -11.44 -15.83
N GLY A 328 16.52 -11.78 -14.59
CA GLY A 328 17.63 -11.13 -13.90
C GLY A 328 18.95 -11.27 -14.66
N HIS A 329 19.25 -12.44 -15.21
CA HIS A 329 20.44 -12.66 -16.05
C HIS A 329 20.38 -11.88 -17.35
N VAL A 330 19.26 -11.94 -18.08
CA VAL A 330 19.06 -11.25 -19.35
C VAL A 330 19.17 -9.74 -19.15
N SER A 331 18.49 -9.19 -18.14
CA SER A 331 18.57 -7.77 -17.77
C SER A 331 20.00 -7.36 -17.42
N TYR A 332 20.74 -8.19 -16.67
CA TYR A 332 22.12 -7.91 -16.32
C TYR A 332 23.04 -7.84 -17.55
N VAL A 333 22.95 -8.82 -18.47
CA VAL A 333 23.84 -8.93 -19.62
C VAL A 333 23.46 -7.99 -20.75
N CYS A 334 22.16 -7.75 -20.97
CA CYS A 334 21.65 -6.97 -22.10
C CYS A 334 21.40 -5.50 -21.76
N VAL A 335 21.13 -5.17 -20.49
CA VAL A 335 20.77 -3.81 -20.07
C VAL A 335 21.81 -3.23 -19.11
N GLU A 336 22.01 -3.85 -17.95
CA GLU A 336 22.85 -3.29 -16.87
C GLU A 336 24.31 -3.12 -17.33
N LEU A 337 24.96 -4.20 -17.76
CA LEU A 337 26.38 -4.16 -18.16
C LEU A 337 26.63 -3.30 -19.41
N PRO A 338 25.86 -3.42 -20.51
CA PRO A 338 26.11 -2.61 -21.70
C PRO A 338 25.86 -1.12 -21.45
N ALA A 339 24.80 -0.77 -20.73
CA ALA A 339 24.50 0.62 -20.38
C ALA A 339 25.61 1.20 -19.50
N GLN A 340 26.05 0.46 -18.47
CA GLN A 340 27.14 0.90 -17.60
C GLN A 340 28.43 1.17 -18.40
N LYS A 341 28.83 0.22 -19.27
CA LYS A 341 30.05 0.36 -20.09
C LYS A 341 29.95 1.54 -21.07
N ARG A 342 28.83 1.67 -21.79
CA ARG A 342 28.62 2.76 -22.76
C ARG A 342 28.56 4.12 -22.08
N LEU A 343 27.81 4.26 -20.99
CA LEU A 343 27.68 5.54 -20.28
C LEU A 343 29.00 5.99 -19.65
N VAL A 344 29.87 5.04 -19.24
CA VAL A 344 31.23 5.35 -18.77
C VAL A 344 32.12 5.82 -19.92
N SER A 345 31.97 5.25 -21.13
CA SER A 345 32.75 5.65 -22.31
C SER A 345 32.40 7.07 -22.83
N PHE A 346 31.20 7.57 -22.51
CA PHE A 346 30.79 8.91 -22.89
C PHE A 346 31.36 10.00 -21.99
N SER A 347 31.41 11.23 -22.51
CA SER A 347 31.71 12.40 -21.70
C SER A 347 30.69 12.53 -20.55
N LYS A 348 31.11 13.15 -19.43
CA LYS A 348 30.25 13.33 -18.26
C LYS A 348 28.92 14.01 -18.62
N LYS A 349 28.95 15.05 -19.47
CA LYS A 349 27.77 15.78 -19.93
C LYS A 349 26.81 14.86 -20.68
N VAL A 350 27.31 14.14 -21.69
CA VAL A 350 26.49 13.22 -22.51
C VAL A 350 25.86 12.13 -21.65
N SER A 351 26.62 11.55 -20.73
CA SER A 351 26.09 10.53 -19.82
C SER A 351 25.01 11.06 -18.88
N VAL A 352 25.17 12.27 -18.33
CA VAL A 352 24.16 12.91 -17.47
C VAL A 352 22.91 13.18 -18.29
N THR A 353 23.05 13.77 -19.47
CA THR A 353 21.91 14.06 -20.36
C THR A 353 21.18 12.80 -20.77
N ALA A 354 21.87 11.72 -21.13
CA ALA A 354 21.24 10.45 -21.51
C ALA A 354 20.43 9.83 -20.36
N VAL A 355 20.98 9.82 -19.14
CA VAL A 355 20.28 9.29 -17.95
C VAL A 355 19.07 10.16 -17.62
N LEU A 356 19.24 11.49 -17.57
CA LEU A 356 18.14 12.41 -17.24
C LEU A 356 17.04 12.38 -18.32
N ALA A 357 17.39 12.35 -19.60
CA ALA A 357 16.41 12.27 -20.67
C ALA A 357 15.59 10.97 -20.58
N SER A 358 16.25 9.83 -20.33
CA SER A 358 15.55 8.54 -20.16
C SER A 358 14.65 8.55 -18.93
N LEU A 359 15.11 9.13 -17.83
CA LEU A 359 14.34 9.28 -16.60
C LEU A 359 13.12 10.17 -16.81
N ILE A 360 13.30 11.35 -17.40
CA ILE A 360 12.22 12.31 -17.65
C ILE A 360 11.20 11.72 -18.61
N ALA A 361 11.64 11.08 -19.70
CA ALA A 361 10.74 10.44 -20.66
C ALA A 361 9.90 9.34 -20.00
N THR A 362 10.52 8.49 -19.17
CA THR A 362 9.80 7.40 -18.48
C THR A 362 8.88 7.94 -17.39
N ALA A 363 9.31 8.95 -16.64
CA ALA A 363 8.48 9.59 -15.62
C ALA A 363 7.29 10.36 -16.23
N ALA A 364 7.49 10.98 -17.40
CA ALA A 364 6.41 11.62 -18.16
C ALA A 364 5.40 10.59 -18.67
N LEU A 365 5.86 9.46 -19.22
CA LEU A 365 4.98 8.36 -19.61
C LEU A 365 4.19 7.83 -18.41
N ALA A 366 4.86 7.62 -17.28
CA ALA A 366 4.22 7.18 -16.05
C ALA A 366 3.19 8.19 -15.50
N GLN A 367 3.45 9.48 -15.67
CA GLN A 367 2.50 10.54 -15.32
C GLN A 367 1.26 10.52 -16.23
N ILE A 368 1.43 10.35 -17.54
CA ILE A 368 0.31 10.21 -18.48
C ILE A 368 -0.55 8.99 -18.11
N VAL A 369 0.10 7.86 -17.79
CA VAL A 369 -0.61 6.65 -17.33
C VAL A 369 -1.38 6.93 -16.04
N ARG A 370 -0.78 7.62 -15.08
CA ARG A 370 -1.42 8.02 -13.82
C ARG A 370 -2.65 8.90 -14.04
N ASP A 371 -2.61 9.83 -14.98
CA ASP A 371 -3.68 10.80 -15.18
C ASP A 371 -4.86 10.22 -15.98
N SER A 372 -4.62 9.20 -16.81
CA SER A 372 -5.66 8.63 -17.68
C SER A 372 -6.11 7.23 -17.27
N GLY A 373 -5.21 6.29 -16.99
CA GLY A 373 -5.54 4.86 -16.89
C GLY A 373 -5.97 4.19 -18.20
N PHE A 374 -6.24 5.01 -19.23
CA PHE A 374 -6.65 4.64 -20.58
C PHE A 374 -7.85 3.67 -20.60
N PRO A 375 -9.02 4.02 -20.01
CA PRO A 375 -10.20 3.13 -20.01
C PRO A 375 -10.65 2.74 -21.43
N ASN A 376 -10.46 3.64 -22.41
CA ASN A 376 -10.78 3.39 -23.82
C ASN A 376 -9.93 2.28 -24.48
N ARG A 377 -8.88 1.78 -23.82
CA ARG A 377 -8.08 0.65 -24.34
C ARG A 377 -8.75 -0.70 -24.09
N LEU A 378 -9.71 -0.75 -23.17
CA LEU A 378 -10.36 -1.98 -22.76
C LEU A 378 -11.24 -2.53 -23.89
N PRO A 379 -11.37 -3.86 -24.01
CA PRO A 379 -12.38 -4.47 -24.88
C PRO A 379 -13.78 -3.93 -24.53
N PRO A 380 -14.71 -3.80 -25.51
CA PRO A 380 -16.03 -3.22 -25.27
C PRO A 380 -16.80 -3.86 -24.11
N GLU A 381 -16.70 -5.19 -23.96
CA GLU A 381 -17.37 -5.93 -22.89
C GLU A 381 -16.83 -5.54 -21.50
N VAL A 382 -15.51 -5.36 -21.36
CA VAL A 382 -14.87 -4.93 -20.11
C VAL A 382 -15.10 -3.45 -19.84
N ALA A 383 -15.21 -2.64 -20.90
CA ALA A 383 -15.48 -1.21 -20.78
C ALA A 383 -16.85 -0.92 -20.15
N VAL A 384 -17.86 -1.78 -20.37
CA VAL A 384 -19.16 -1.68 -19.70
C VAL A 384 -19.03 -1.91 -18.19
N ILE A 385 -18.22 -2.90 -17.79
CA ILE A 385 -17.94 -3.18 -16.37
C ILE A 385 -17.22 -2.01 -15.72
N GLU A 386 -16.19 -1.50 -16.38
CA GLU A 386 -15.44 -0.34 -15.89
C GLU A 386 -16.30 0.92 -15.79
N ALA A 387 -17.28 1.09 -16.69
CA ALA A 387 -18.21 2.20 -16.64
C ALA A 387 -19.07 2.20 -15.35
N GLU A 388 -19.29 1.03 -14.71
CA GLU A 388 -20.01 0.97 -13.43
C GLU A 388 -19.30 1.71 -12.30
N ARG A 389 -17.96 1.85 -12.35
CA ARG A 389 -17.22 2.67 -11.38
C ARG A 389 -17.70 4.12 -11.34
N GLN A 390 -18.07 4.64 -12.50
CA GLN A 390 -18.53 6.02 -12.66
C GLN A 390 -20.06 6.11 -12.66
N ASN A 391 -20.75 4.98 -12.52
CA ASN A 391 -22.21 4.91 -12.53
C ASN A 391 -22.77 5.22 -11.14
N HIS A 392 -22.58 6.45 -10.69
CA HIS A 392 -23.05 6.96 -9.42
C HIS A 392 -24.23 7.93 -9.58
N ASN A 393 -24.87 8.30 -8.47
CA ASN A 393 -25.91 9.32 -8.45
C ASN A 393 -25.40 10.58 -9.20
N PRO A 394 -26.07 11.02 -10.29
CA PRO A 394 -25.64 12.17 -11.08
C PRO A 394 -25.53 13.48 -10.28
N ARG A 395 -26.27 13.60 -9.18
CA ARG A 395 -26.24 14.77 -8.28
C ARG A 395 -25.38 14.58 -7.04
N MET A 396 -24.59 13.51 -6.94
CA MET A 396 -23.74 13.22 -5.77
C MET A 396 -22.88 14.42 -5.34
N TYR A 397 -22.19 15.07 -6.28
CA TYR A 397 -21.31 16.21 -5.96
C TYR A 397 -22.06 17.47 -5.47
N GLU A 398 -23.33 17.60 -5.84
CA GLU A 398 -24.21 18.68 -5.39
C GLU A 398 -24.83 18.33 -4.02
N CYS A 399 -25.28 17.08 -3.87
CA CYS A 399 -26.21 16.68 -2.82
C CYS A 399 -25.59 15.95 -1.64
N LEU A 400 -24.46 15.25 -1.82
CA LEU A 400 -23.73 14.60 -0.74
C LEU A 400 -22.85 15.63 0.00
N ASN A 401 -23.50 16.66 0.51
CA ASN A 401 -22.89 17.76 1.23
C ASN A 401 -23.74 18.08 2.45
N ALA A 402 -23.09 18.16 3.61
CA ALA A 402 -23.72 18.44 4.90
C ALA A 402 -24.63 19.68 4.91
N GLU A 403 -24.39 20.65 4.03
CA GLU A 403 -25.17 21.90 3.90
C GLU A 403 -26.24 21.86 2.82
N ALA A 404 -26.24 20.84 1.95
CA ALA A 404 -27.14 20.76 0.82
C ALA A 404 -28.58 20.41 1.23
N TYR A 405 -29.52 20.98 0.47
CA TYR A 405 -30.95 20.72 0.52
C TYR A 405 -31.39 20.25 -0.86
N CYS A 406 -31.35 18.94 -1.08
CA CYS A 406 -31.57 18.38 -2.41
C CYS A 406 -32.95 17.77 -2.56
N ILE A 407 -33.75 18.35 -3.46
CA ILE A 407 -35.06 17.80 -3.85
C ILE A 407 -34.87 17.01 -5.14
N TYR A 408 -35.27 15.75 -5.13
CA TYR A 408 -35.35 14.87 -6.30
C TYR A 408 -36.80 14.67 -6.73
N GLY A 409 -37.04 14.35 -8.01
CA GLY A 409 -38.37 14.18 -8.58
C GLY A 409 -38.96 15.49 -9.13
N ASP A 410 -40.28 15.65 -9.04
CA ASP A 410 -40.99 16.81 -9.57
C ASP A 410 -40.88 18.01 -8.61
N GLU A 411 -39.91 18.89 -8.83
CA GLU A 411 -39.74 20.15 -8.09
C GLU A 411 -41.00 21.03 -8.25
N GLY A 412 -41.85 21.05 -7.21
CA GLY A 412 -43.13 21.76 -7.21
C GLY A 412 -44.34 20.89 -6.80
N LYS A 413 -44.18 19.56 -6.78
CA LYS A 413 -45.16 18.65 -6.17
C LYS A 413 -44.88 18.43 -4.68
N SER A 414 -45.85 17.83 -3.99
CA SER A 414 -45.74 17.52 -2.57
C SER A 414 -44.54 16.61 -2.28
N LEU A 415 -43.90 16.88 -1.14
CA LEU A 415 -42.84 16.04 -0.61
C LEU A 415 -43.42 14.72 -0.13
N ARG A 416 -42.92 13.61 -0.66
CA ARG A 416 -43.42 12.25 -0.38
C ARG A 416 -42.51 11.45 0.54
N ALA A 417 -41.22 11.77 0.60
CA ALA A 417 -40.28 11.14 1.52
C ALA A 417 -39.08 12.07 1.82
N ILE A 418 -38.43 11.82 2.96
CA ILE A 418 -37.16 12.44 3.32
C ILE A 418 -36.12 11.32 3.49
N VAL A 419 -35.07 11.31 2.70
CA VAL A 419 -33.93 10.39 2.85
C VAL A 419 -32.85 11.09 3.65
N MET A 420 -32.43 10.50 4.77
CA MET A 420 -31.35 11.01 5.60
C MET A 420 -30.25 9.96 5.75
N GLY A 421 -28.98 10.39 5.60
CA GLY A 421 -27.89 9.42 5.61
C GLY A 421 -26.54 9.90 5.14
N ASP A 422 -25.73 8.93 4.71
CA ASP A 422 -24.39 9.14 4.19
C ASP A 422 -24.29 8.84 2.68
N SER A 423 -23.10 8.48 2.20
CA SER A 423 -22.86 8.14 0.80
C SER A 423 -23.64 6.90 0.32
N HIS A 424 -24.06 6.00 1.22
CA HIS A 424 -24.92 4.86 0.83
C HIS A 424 -26.36 5.29 0.62
N ALA A 425 -26.85 6.27 1.39
CA ALA A 425 -28.15 6.87 1.13
C ALA A 425 -28.15 7.62 -0.20
N ASP A 426 -27.09 8.38 -0.50
CA ASP A 426 -26.92 9.04 -1.79
C ASP A 426 -26.86 8.04 -2.94
N ALA A 427 -26.15 6.92 -2.77
CA ALA A 427 -26.05 5.85 -3.76
C ALA A 427 -27.41 5.18 -4.09
N ALA A 428 -28.44 5.35 -3.26
CA ALA A 428 -29.74 4.71 -3.44
C ALA A 428 -30.93 5.68 -3.52
N VAL A 429 -30.73 6.99 -3.31
CA VAL A 429 -31.83 7.97 -3.28
C VAL A 429 -32.62 7.98 -4.59
N THR A 430 -31.96 7.77 -5.72
CA THR A 430 -32.61 7.75 -7.02
C THR A 430 -33.54 6.54 -7.21
N ALA A 431 -33.32 5.43 -6.49
CA ALA A 431 -34.23 4.28 -6.46
C ALA A 431 -35.49 4.58 -5.63
N VAL A 432 -35.37 5.39 -4.58
CA VAL A 432 -36.54 5.92 -3.83
C VAL A 432 -37.39 6.82 -4.73
N VAL A 433 -36.74 7.64 -5.56
CA VAL A 433 -37.41 8.55 -6.49
C VAL A 433 -38.15 7.77 -7.59
N GLU A 434 -37.55 6.71 -8.12
CA GLU A 434 -38.22 5.86 -9.12
C GLU A 434 -39.38 5.06 -8.52
N ALA A 435 -39.33 4.76 -7.22
CA ALA A 435 -40.43 4.11 -6.52
C ALA A 435 -41.64 5.02 -6.24
N LEU A 436 -41.55 6.33 -6.54
CA LEU A 436 -42.68 7.25 -6.39
C LEU A 436 -43.88 6.79 -7.23
N PRO A 437 -45.12 7.00 -6.76
CA PRO A 437 -46.31 6.68 -7.54
C PRO A 437 -46.40 7.50 -8.84
N ASP A 438 -47.18 7.01 -9.82
CA ASP A 438 -47.36 7.65 -11.13
C ASP A 438 -47.94 9.08 -11.06
N ASP A 439 -48.61 9.45 -9.97
CA ASP A 439 -49.10 10.82 -9.74
C ASP A 439 -47.97 11.81 -9.39
N GLY A 440 -46.76 11.30 -9.17
CA GLY A 440 -45.52 11.99 -8.92
C GLY A 440 -45.35 12.50 -7.49
N GLY A 441 -44.35 13.35 -7.31
CA GLY A 441 -43.95 13.85 -6.00
C GLY A 441 -42.47 14.16 -5.98
N SER A 442 -41.98 14.52 -4.79
CA SER A 442 -40.56 14.77 -4.59
C SER A 442 -40.01 14.04 -3.36
N VAL A 443 -38.69 13.83 -3.36
CA VAL A 443 -37.92 13.24 -2.26
C VAL A 443 -36.86 14.24 -1.83
N LEU A 444 -36.81 14.57 -0.54
CA LEU A 444 -35.79 15.44 0.03
C LEU A 444 -34.64 14.57 0.52
N PHE A 445 -33.44 14.81 0.02
CA PHE A 445 -32.22 14.20 0.52
C PHE A 445 -31.48 15.15 1.47
N ARG A 446 -31.06 14.62 2.62
CA ARG A 446 -30.21 15.31 3.60
C ARG A 446 -29.12 14.37 4.06
N GLY A 447 -27.89 14.60 3.61
CA GLY A 447 -26.79 13.70 3.93
C GLY A 447 -25.43 14.28 3.64
N GLY A 448 -24.39 13.57 4.08
CA GLY A 448 -23.01 13.93 3.83
C GLY A 448 -22.11 12.71 3.84
N SER A 449 -21.01 12.75 3.09
CA SER A 449 -20.08 11.62 3.01
C SER A 449 -19.57 11.23 4.40
N GLY A 450 -19.78 9.97 4.79
CA GLY A 450 -19.44 9.44 6.12
C GLY A 450 -20.25 10.02 7.29
N CYS A 451 -21.35 10.73 7.04
CA CYS A 451 -22.13 11.36 8.09
C CYS A 451 -23.29 10.46 8.55
N LEU A 452 -23.03 9.66 9.56
CA LEU A 452 -24.08 8.90 10.23
C LEU A 452 -25.03 9.84 10.99
N ILE A 453 -26.34 9.58 10.91
CA ILE A 453 -27.37 10.39 11.58
C ILE A 453 -27.70 9.79 12.95
N VAL A 454 -27.02 10.30 13.99
CA VAL A 454 -27.24 9.97 15.40
C VAL A 454 -27.17 11.26 16.20
N PHE A 455 -28.30 11.67 16.77
CA PHE A 455 -28.39 12.91 17.51
C PHE A 455 -27.54 12.86 18.79
N GLY A 456 -26.86 13.97 19.08
CA GLY A 456 -25.89 14.08 20.18
C GLY A 456 -24.50 13.51 19.87
N MET A 457 -24.34 12.76 18.77
CA MET A 457 -23.04 12.23 18.35
C MET A 457 -22.17 13.33 17.72
N LYS A 458 -20.89 13.32 18.08
CA LYS A 458 -19.84 14.16 17.49
C LYS A 458 -18.82 13.30 16.78
N PHE A 459 -18.20 13.85 15.75
CA PHE A 459 -17.22 13.19 14.91
C PHE A 459 -15.82 13.75 15.17
N THR A 460 -14.82 12.87 15.09
CA THR A 460 -13.39 13.23 15.16
C THR A 460 -12.97 14.01 13.91
N ASN A 461 -11.78 14.63 13.94
CA ASN A 461 -11.32 15.65 12.97
C ASN A 461 -11.65 15.38 11.49
N ASP A 462 -11.44 14.16 10.99
CA ASP A 462 -11.63 13.81 9.57
C ASP A 462 -13.10 13.84 9.10
N LEU A 463 -14.05 13.80 10.03
CA LEU A 463 -15.50 13.85 9.76
C LEU A 463 -16.18 15.03 10.48
N SER A 464 -15.41 16.06 10.85
CA SER A 464 -15.92 17.21 11.62
C SER A 464 -17.04 17.98 10.90
N HIS A 465 -17.13 17.91 9.56
CA HIS A 465 -18.24 18.48 8.79
C HIS A 465 -19.59 17.83 9.09
N CYS A 466 -19.60 16.59 9.59
CA CYS A 466 -20.83 15.86 9.93
C CYS A 466 -21.50 16.37 11.22
N ASN A 467 -20.75 17.08 12.08
CA ASN A 467 -21.28 17.66 13.31
C ASN A 467 -22.39 18.68 13.00
N ALA A 468 -22.12 19.59 12.07
CA ALA A 468 -23.08 20.63 11.67
C ALA A 468 -24.33 20.04 11.01
N LEU A 469 -24.20 18.93 10.26
CA LEU A 469 -25.35 18.23 9.69
C LEU A 469 -26.23 17.62 10.79
N ASN A 470 -25.64 16.89 11.74
CA ASN A 470 -26.39 16.25 12.83
C ASN A 470 -27.07 17.27 13.75
N GLU A 471 -26.38 18.37 14.08
CA GLU A 471 -26.95 19.45 14.90
C GLU A 471 -28.16 20.10 14.20
N ARG A 472 -28.03 20.46 12.92
CA ARG A 472 -29.15 21.03 12.15
C ARG A 472 -30.34 20.07 12.04
N LEU A 473 -30.08 18.80 11.70
CA LEU A 473 -31.15 17.80 11.64
C LEU A 473 -31.82 17.62 13.00
N TYR A 474 -31.06 17.63 14.11
CA TYR A 474 -31.63 17.59 15.45
C TYR A 474 -32.53 18.80 15.75
N GLU A 475 -32.13 20.01 15.35
CA GLU A 475 -32.93 21.21 15.58
C GLU A 475 -34.21 21.26 14.73
N GLU A 476 -34.13 20.84 13.47
CA GLU A 476 -35.21 21.04 12.51
C GLU A 476 -36.08 19.78 12.26
N HIS A 477 -35.72 18.61 12.80
CA HIS A 477 -36.48 17.38 12.56
C HIS A 477 -37.90 17.40 13.09
N SER A 478 -38.28 18.29 14.02
CA SER A 478 -39.67 18.44 14.44
C SER A 478 -40.48 19.29 13.44
N GLU A 479 -39.80 20.16 12.67
CA GLU A 479 -40.41 21.12 11.74
C GLU A 479 -40.37 20.66 10.27
N LEU A 480 -39.51 19.71 9.92
CA LEU A 480 -39.43 19.07 8.60
C LEU A 480 -40.75 18.35 8.25
N THR A 481 -41.65 19.05 7.54
CA THR A 481 -42.93 18.58 6.96
C THR A 481 -43.60 17.41 7.72
N LEU A 482 -44.42 17.75 8.71
CA LEU A 482 -45.14 16.79 9.55
C LEU A 482 -45.84 15.69 8.72
N GLY A 483 -45.66 14.42 9.12
CA GLY A 483 -46.29 13.27 8.47
C GLY A 483 -45.62 12.74 7.19
N VAL A 484 -44.63 13.43 6.62
CA VAL A 484 -43.84 12.91 5.49
C VAL A 484 -42.87 11.85 6.01
N PRO A 485 -42.85 10.62 5.46
CA PRO A 485 -42.01 9.53 5.96
C PRO A 485 -40.51 9.85 5.83
N ALA A 486 -39.74 9.52 6.87
CA ALA A 486 -38.28 9.57 6.83
C ALA A 486 -37.68 8.19 6.59
N ILE A 487 -36.65 8.13 5.75
CA ILE A 487 -35.88 6.93 5.41
C ILE A 487 -34.46 7.17 5.91
N ILE A 488 -34.04 6.40 6.91
CA ILE A 488 -32.69 6.46 7.46
C ILE A 488 -31.87 5.35 6.80
N PHE A 489 -30.78 5.76 6.16
CA PHE A 489 -29.90 4.85 5.43
C PHE A 489 -28.46 5.30 5.65
N GLY A 490 -27.61 4.42 6.20
CA GLY A 490 -26.18 4.67 6.21
C GLY A 490 -25.37 3.41 6.47
N ARG A 491 -24.05 3.52 6.32
CA ARG A 491 -23.09 2.46 6.62
C ARG A 491 -22.78 2.38 8.11
N THR A 492 -23.82 2.26 8.94
CA THR A 492 -23.71 2.31 10.41
C THR A 492 -22.70 1.31 10.98
N SER A 493 -22.58 0.12 10.37
CA SER A 493 -21.66 -0.92 10.85
C SER A 493 -20.19 -0.54 10.75
N GLU A 494 -19.80 0.38 9.86
CA GLU A 494 -18.42 0.88 9.78
C GLU A 494 -17.99 1.56 11.09
N PHE A 495 -18.93 2.24 11.77
CA PHE A 495 -18.63 3.04 12.95
C PHE A 495 -18.46 2.20 14.22
N VAL A 496 -19.19 1.09 14.34
CA VAL A 496 -19.32 0.34 15.60
C VAL A 496 -18.78 -1.09 15.55
N ASN A 497 -18.55 -1.63 14.35
CA ASN A 497 -17.99 -2.97 14.15
C ASN A 497 -16.60 -2.91 13.48
N ALA A 498 -15.78 -1.98 13.97
CA ALA A 498 -14.36 -1.87 13.63
C ALA A 498 -13.62 -3.19 13.92
N GLY A 499 -12.78 -3.63 12.97
CA GLY A 499 -12.11 -4.93 12.94
C GLY A 499 -12.88 -6.06 12.23
N GLN A 500 -14.21 -5.96 12.09
CA GLN A 500 -15.02 -6.92 11.32
C GLN A 500 -15.51 -6.37 9.98
N VAL A 501 -15.83 -5.07 9.95
CA VAL A 501 -16.33 -4.36 8.75
C VAL A 501 -15.26 -3.44 8.17
N SER A 502 -14.51 -2.77 9.04
CA SER A 502 -13.42 -1.84 8.71
C SER A 502 -12.12 -2.27 9.39
N ALA A 503 -10.96 -1.92 8.82
CA ALA A 503 -9.65 -2.12 9.45
C ALA A 503 -9.29 -1.05 10.51
N GLU A 504 -10.20 -0.11 10.78
CA GLU A 504 -10.00 0.96 11.76
C GLU A 504 -9.84 0.41 13.18
N GLU A 505 -8.88 0.94 13.94
CA GLU A 505 -8.63 0.52 15.33
C GLU A 505 -9.14 1.53 16.36
N ARG A 506 -9.62 2.70 15.92
CA ARG A 506 -10.11 3.80 16.78
C ARG A 506 -11.52 4.25 16.41
N PRO A 507 -12.34 4.66 17.40
CA PRO A 507 -13.64 5.27 17.13
C PRO A 507 -13.50 6.57 16.33
N LYS A 508 -14.37 6.76 15.32
CA LYS A 508 -14.50 8.01 14.55
C LYS A 508 -15.52 8.99 15.15
N PHE A 509 -16.07 8.64 16.31
CA PHE A 509 -17.16 9.35 16.96
C PHE A 509 -17.01 9.36 18.49
N PHE A 510 -17.68 10.31 19.13
CA PHE A 510 -17.79 10.45 20.57
C PHE A 510 -19.06 11.23 20.94
N PHE A 511 -19.42 11.27 22.23
CA PHE A 511 -20.55 12.05 22.74
C PHE A 511 -20.06 13.15 23.68
N GLU A 512 -19.55 12.76 24.86
CA GLU A 512 -18.96 13.70 25.82
C GLU A 512 -17.46 13.94 25.57
N GLN A 513 -16.67 12.86 25.48
CA GLN A 513 -15.21 12.93 25.35
C GLN A 513 -14.70 11.98 24.26
N ASP A 514 -13.71 12.45 23.50
CA ASP A 514 -13.01 11.67 22.49
C ASP A 514 -12.23 10.51 23.12
N GLN A 515 -12.41 9.30 22.59
CA GLN A 515 -11.82 8.07 23.11
C GLN A 515 -10.84 7.46 22.11
N SER A 516 -9.72 6.95 22.61
CA SER A 516 -8.67 6.34 21.76
C SER A 516 -8.95 4.89 21.35
N GLU A 517 -9.97 4.25 21.92
CA GLU A 517 -10.30 2.84 21.72
C GLU A 517 -11.82 2.61 21.86
N PHE A 518 -12.31 1.51 21.30
CA PHE A 518 -13.70 1.09 21.46
C PHE A 518 -13.94 0.51 22.86
N THR A 519 -14.72 1.20 23.68
CA THR A 519 -15.13 0.75 25.02
C THR A 519 -16.57 0.24 25.04
N ALA A 520 -16.89 -0.62 26.01
CA ALA A 520 -18.25 -1.11 26.18
C ALA A 520 -19.23 0.03 26.50
N GLU A 521 -18.75 1.03 27.26
CA GLU A 521 -19.49 2.23 27.62
C GLU A 521 -19.82 3.07 26.38
N LEU A 522 -18.85 3.28 25.49
CA LEU A 522 -19.05 4.03 24.24
C LEU A 522 -20.06 3.33 23.33
N LEU A 523 -19.97 2.00 23.19
CA LEU A 523 -20.92 1.22 22.37
C LEU A 523 -22.33 1.21 22.97
N GLN A 524 -22.45 1.19 24.30
CA GLN A 524 -23.73 1.29 24.99
C GLN A 524 -24.36 2.68 24.83
N GLU A 525 -23.54 3.74 24.92
CA GLU A 525 -24.00 5.10 24.67
C GLU A 525 -24.46 5.27 23.22
N PHE A 526 -23.67 4.77 22.25
CA PHE A 526 -24.07 4.74 20.85
C PHE A 526 -25.41 4.03 20.66
N SER A 527 -25.57 2.85 21.25
CA SER A 527 -26.81 2.06 21.16
C SER A 527 -28.02 2.86 21.64
N THR A 528 -27.85 3.55 22.77
CA THR A 528 -28.88 4.38 23.38
C THR A 528 -29.24 5.56 22.48
N GLN A 529 -28.24 6.29 22.00
CA GLN A 529 -28.46 7.49 21.19
C GLN A 529 -28.99 7.16 19.80
N TYR A 530 -28.55 6.06 19.19
CA TYR A 530 -29.07 5.57 17.91
C TYR A 530 -30.57 5.26 18.00
N VAL A 531 -30.99 4.46 18.99
CA VAL A 531 -32.42 4.13 19.19
C VAL A 531 -33.22 5.38 19.54
N ASN A 532 -32.71 6.26 20.42
CA ASN A 532 -33.39 7.50 20.77
C ASN A 532 -33.56 8.44 19.56
N THR A 533 -32.56 8.52 18.67
CA THR A 533 -32.63 9.30 17.43
C THR A 533 -33.79 8.82 16.56
N LEU A 534 -33.88 7.51 16.31
CA LEU A 534 -34.96 6.92 15.52
C LEU A 534 -36.33 7.15 16.16
N CYS A 535 -36.42 7.02 17.48
CA CYS A 535 -37.67 7.25 18.20
C CYS A 535 -38.10 8.73 18.22
N SER A 536 -37.16 9.66 18.37
CA SER A 536 -37.42 11.10 18.28
C SER A 536 -37.97 11.47 16.89
N LEU A 537 -37.42 10.88 15.83
CA LEU A 537 -37.96 11.05 14.48
C LEU A 537 -39.37 10.48 14.35
N ALA A 538 -39.64 9.33 14.97
CA ALA A 538 -40.91 8.63 14.91
C ALA A 538 -42.07 9.38 15.61
N GLU A 539 -41.77 10.34 16.49
CA GLU A 539 -42.79 11.18 17.14
C GLU A 539 -43.53 12.09 16.14
N TYR A 540 -42.90 12.45 15.02
CA TYR A 540 -43.43 13.43 14.06
C TYR A 540 -43.83 12.83 12.71
N ARG A 541 -43.37 11.61 12.39
CA ARG A 541 -43.56 10.96 11.09
C ARG A 541 -43.31 9.45 11.13
N PRO A 542 -43.81 8.68 10.14
CA PRO A 542 -43.35 7.32 9.93
C PRO A 542 -41.85 7.29 9.64
N VAL A 543 -41.11 6.39 10.29
CA VAL A 543 -39.68 6.20 10.07
C VAL A 543 -39.43 4.82 9.51
N TYR A 544 -38.66 4.76 8.43
CA TYR A 544 -38.16 3.57 7.78
C TYR A 544 -36.65 3.52 7.90
N VAL A 545 -36.09 2.38 8.28
CA VAL A 545 -34.65 2.21 8.38
C VAL A 545 -34.21 1.10 7.43
N VAL A 546 -33.28 1.42 6.53
CA VAL A 546 -32.70 0.44 5.61
C VAL A 546 -31.67 -0.40 6.36
N ARG A 547 -31.79 -1.72 6.31
CA ARG A 547 -30.75 -2.63 6.82
C ARG A 547 -29.44 -2.39 6.06
N PRO A 548 -28.28 -2.70 6.64
CA PRO A 548 -27.01 -2.57 5.94
C PRO A 548 -27.02 -3.26 4.57
N ILE A 549 -26.54 -2.56 3.54
CA ILE A 549 -26.29 -3.16 2.23
C ILE A 549 -25.17 -4.20 2.38
N PRO A 550 -25.26 -5.38 1.76
CA PRO A 550 -24.15 -6.33 1.75
C PRO A 550 -22.88 -5.67 1.20
N GLU A 551 -21.80 -5.67 1.96
CA GLU A 551 -20.52 -5.07 1.54
C GLU A 551 -19.61 -6.18 0.99
N MET A 552 -19.17 -6.05 -0.24
CA MET A 552 -18.32 -7.06 -0.87
C MET A 552 -16.91 -7.00 -0.27
N PRO A 553 -16.23 -8.15 -0.11
CA PRO A 553 -14.87 -8.19 0.43
C PRO A 553 -13.81 -7.68 -0.55
N VAL A 554 -14.21 -7.29 -1.75
CA VAL A 554 -13.38 -6.95 -2.89
C VAL A 554 -14.05 -5.84 -3.68
N ASP A 555 -13.24 -5.01 -4.33
CA ASP A 555 -13.74 -4.08 -5.34
C ASP A 555 -14.35 -4.87 -6.51
N VAL A 556 -15.65 -4.66 -6.73
CA VAL A 556 -16.43 -5.47 -7.68
C VAL A 556 -16.02 -5.22 -9.13
N PRO A 557 -16.00 -3.96 -9.65
CA PRO A 557 -15.68 -3.76 -11.06
C PRO A 557 -14.26 -4.20 -11.43
N THR A 558 -13.29 -4.10 -10.51
CA THR A 558 -11.93 -4.61 -10.72
C THR A 558 -11.94 -6.13 -10.82
N LEU A 559 -12.57 -6.84 -9.88
CA LEU A 559 -12.56 -8.30 -9.92
C LEU A 559 -13.23 -8.83 -11.19
N VAL A 560 -14.42 -8.31 -11.50
CA VAL A 560 -15.20 -8.71 -12.69
C VAL A 560 -14.43 -8.37 -13.96
N GLY A 561 -13.94 -7.13 -14.08
CA GLY A 561 -13.20 -6.67 -15.25
C GLY A 561 -11.87 -7.41 -15.47
N ARG A 562 -11.10 -7.65 -14.41
CA ARG A 562 -9.90 -8.50 -14.45
C ARG A 562 -10.24 -9.90 -14.94
N GLY A 563 -11.28 -10.53 -14.41
CA GLY A 563 -11.73 -11.85 -14.86
C GLY A 563 -11.98 -11.86 -16.38
N MET A 564 -12.74 -10.89 -16.86
CA MET A 564 -13.07 -10.79 -18.29
C MET A 564 -11.84 -10.57 -19.18
N LEU A 565 -10.83 -9.82 -18.72
CA LEU A 565 -9.55 -9.70 -19.44
C LEU A 565 -8.83 -11.05 -19.63
N PHE A 566 -9.04 -12.00 -18.71
CA PHE A 566 -8.53 -13.37 -18.80
C PHE A 566 -9.54 -14.38 -19.35
N GLY A 567 -10.69 -13.93 -19.86
CA GLY A 567 -11.74 -14.80 -20.40
C GLY A 567 -12.53 -15.57 -19.35
N GLU A 568 -12.55 -15.10 -18.10
CA GLU A 568 -13.24 -15.72 -16.97
C GLU A 568 -14.31 -14.77 -16.40
N MET A 569 -15.57 -15.18 -16.37
CA MET A 569 -16.61 -14.41 -15.67
C MET A 569 -16.50 -14.67 -14.17
N ARG A 570 -16.13 -13.64 -13.41
CA ARG A 570 -16.07 -13.68 -11.95
C ARG A 570 -17.27 -12.93 -11.39
N ASN A 571 -17.92 -13.50 -10.37
CA ASN A 571 -18.96 -12.81 -9.62
C ASN A 571 -18.61 -12.87 -8.12
N PRO A 572 -18.20 -11.75 -7.49
CA PRO A 572 -17.89 -11.76 -6.06
C PRO A 572 -19.15 -12.05 -5.25
N THR A 573 -18.99 -12.85 -4.20
CA THR A 573 -20.07 -13.19 -3.27
C THR A 573 -19.64 -12.95 -1.83
N LEU A 574 -20.61 -12.62 -0.99
CA LEU A 574 -20.50 -12.56 0.46
C LEU A 574 -21.46 -13.60 1.05
N SER A 575 -20.99 -14.48 1.92
CA SER A 575 -21.90 -15.45 2.56
C SER A 575 -22.92 -14.73 3.46
N LEU A 576 -24.15 -15.25 3.54
CA LEU A 576 -25.15 -14.70 4.45
C LEU A 576 -24.71 -14.78 5.92
N GLU A 577 -23.92 -15.79 6.28
CA GLU A 577 -23.32 -15.89 7.62
C GLU A 577 -22.36 -14.74 7.89
N ASP A 578 -21.47 -14.42 6.94
CA ASP A 578 -20.54 -13.30 7.08
C ASP A 578 -21.28 -11.96 7.12
N TYR A 579 -22.32 -11.78 6.29
CA TYR A 579 -23.21 -10.61 6.35
C TYR A 579 -23.83 -10.48 7.75
N GLN A 580 -24.45 -11.54 8.26
CA GLN A 580 -25.10 -11.52 9.57
C GLN A 580 -24.10 -11.20 10.68
N ARG A 581 -22.92 -11.83 10.67
CA ARG A 581 -21.86 -11.57 11.65
C ARG A 581 -21.43 -10.10 11.62
N ARG A 582 -21.16 -9.55 10.44
CA ARG A 582 -20.71 -8.16 10.24
C ARG A 582 -21.72 -7.13 10.72
N HIS A 583 -23.02 -7.42 10.60
CA HIS A 583 -24.08 -6.43 10.83
C HIS A 583 -24.94 -6.70 12.07
N ALA A 584 -24.69 -7.78 12.82
CA ALA A 584 -25.51 -8.22 13.95
C ALA A 584 -25.83 -7.10 14.96
N PHE A 585 -24.81 -6.38 15.43
CA PHE A 585 -24.95 -5.31 16.40
C PHE A 585 -25.91 -4.20 15.92
N VAL A 586 -25.70 -3.68 14.72
CA VAL A 586 -26.56 -2.63 14.15
C VAL A 586 -27.98 -3.15 13.91
N MET A 587 -28.09 -4.40 13.44
CA MET A 587 -29.40 -4.99 13.19
C MET A 587 -30.22 -5.13 14.48
N GLU A 588 -29.58 -5.48 15.60
CA GLU A 588 -30.22 -5.56 16.91
C GLU A 588 -30.75 -4.19 17.37
N LEU A 589 -29.99 -3.11 17.18
CA LEU A 589 -30.44 -1.74 17.50
C LEU A 589 -31.65 -1.31 16.68
N GLN A 590 -31.66 -1.65 15.39
CA GLN A 590 -32.78 -1.38 14.51
C GLN A 590 -34.03 -2.18 14.92
N ASP A 591 -33.86 -3.45 15.33
CA ASP A 591 -34.97 -4.28 15.85
C ASP A 591 -35.52 -3.76 17.18
N GLU A 592 -34.65 -3.26 18.05
CA GLU A 592 -35.06 -2.62 19.30
C GLU A 592 -35.86 -1.34 19.04
N ALA A 593 -35.40 -0.48 18.12
CA ALA A 593 -36.15 0.71 17.72
C ALA A 593 -37.53 0.36 17.13
N ALA A 594 -37.61 -0.71 16.31
CA ALA A 594 -38.87 -1.18 15.74
C ALA A 594 -39.86 -1.59 16.84
N LYS A 595 -39.39 -2.28 17.89
CA LYS A 595 -40.22 -2.65 19.05
C LYS A 595 -40.59 -1.45 19.92
N ARG A 596 -39.65 -0.53 20.14
CA ARG A 596 -39.79 0.57 21.11
C ARG A 596 -40.65 1.71 20.60
N CYS A 597 -40.51 2.09 19.34
CA CYS A 597 -41.18 3.26 18.75
C CYS A 597 -41.82 2.99 17.39
N GLY A 598 -41.93 1.72 16.98
CA GLY A 598 -42.73 1.33 15.82
C GLY A 598 -42.14 1.73 14.46
N ILE A 599 -40.84 2.00 14.40
CA ILE A 599 -40.16 2.22 13.11
C ILE A 599 -40.25 0.95 12.25
N LYS A 600 -40.23 1.13 10.93
CA LYS A 600 -40.33 0.04 9.97
C LYS A 600 -38.94 -0.29 9.40
N ILE A 601 -38.68 -1.57 9.17
CA ILE A 601 -37.43 -2.05 8.60
C ILE A 601 -37.59 -2.30 7.10
N LEU A 602 -36.67 -1.75 6.31
CA LEU A 602 -36.52 -2.05 4.90
C LEU A 602 -35.32 -2.99 4.73
N ASP A 603 -35.58 -4.24 4.35
CA ASP A 603 -34.56 -5.26 4.15
C ASP A 603 -34.18 -5.39 2.66
N PRO A 604 -32.94 -5.05 2.26
CA PRO A 604 -32.48 -5.13 0.88
C PRO A 604 -32.07 -6.55 0.47
N ARG A 605 -31.90 -7.49 1.43
CA ARG A 605 -31.39 -8.83 1.15
C ARG A 605 -32.20 -9.61 0.11
N PRO A 606 -33.55 -9.58 0.08
CA PRO A 606 -34.32 -10.30 -0.93
C PRO A 606 -34.01 -9.89 -2.39
N TYR A 607 -33.36 -8.74 -2.58
CA TYR A 607 -33.00 -8.19 -3.89
C TYR A 607 -31.52 -8.34 -4.24
N LEU A 608 -30.67 -8.55 -3.23
CA LEU A 608 -29.20 -8.60 -3.37
C LEU A 608 -28.60 -9.96 -2.98
N CYS A 609 -29.39 -10.83 -2.35
CA CYS A 609 -28.96 -12.11 -1.82
C CYS A 609 -29.99 -13.21 -2.14
N ASP A 610 -29.51 -14.45 -2.20
CA ASP A 610 -30.34 -15.65 -2.18
C ASP A 610 -30.38 -16.24 -0.76
N GLY A 611 -30.70 -17.53 -0.62
CA GLY A 611 -30.75 -18.22 0.68
C GLY A 611 -29.38 -18.51 1.30
N GLU A 612 -28.28 -18.32 0.57
CA GLU A 612 -26.92 -18.63 1.04
C GLU A 612 -25.93 -17.47 0.90
N ASN A 613 -26.04 -16.65 -0.15
CA ASN A 613 -25.04 -15.66 -0.54
C ASN A 613 -25.67 -14.34 -1.00
N CYS A 614 -24.96 -13.25 -0.76
CA CYS A 614 -25.17 -11.94 -1.37
C CYS A 614 -24.20 -11.77 -2.54
N TYR A 615 -24.65 -11.10 -3.60
CA TYR A 615 -23.94 -11.03 -4.87
C TYR A 615 -23.46 -9.62 -5.19
N GLY A 616 -22.19 -9.49 -5.59
CA GLY A 616 -21.63 -8.24 -6.07
C GLY A 616 -21.98 -7.93 -7.53
N GLY A 617 -22.44 -8.92 -8.30
CA GLY A 617 -22.83 -8.77 -9.69
C GLY A 617 -24.16 -9.47 -10.02
N TYR A 618 -24.89 -8.89 -10.97
CA TYR A 618 -26.15 -9.40 -11.49
C TYR A 618 -26.03 -9.54 -13.01
N GLU A 619 -26.26 -10.75 -13.54
CA GLU A 619 -26.12 -11.08 -14.97
C GLU A 619 -24.76 -10.67 -15.58
N GLY A 620 -23.69 -10.73 -14.80
CA GLY A 620 -22.34 -10.37 -15.25
C GLY A 620 -22.02 -8.88 -15.23
N ARG A 621 -22.94 -8.03 -14.75
CA ARG A 621 -22.73 -6.60 -14.53
C ARG A 621 -22.55 -6.30 -13.03
N PRO A 622 -21.55 -5.50 -12.62
CA PRO A 622 -21.39 -5.06 -11.24
C PRO A 622 -22.66 -4.36 -10.73
N VAL A 623 -23.12 -4.79 -9.55
CA VAL A 623 -24.16 -4.11 -8.77
C VAL A 623 -23.55 -2.96 -7.96
N TYR A 624 -22.24 -3.02 -7.71
CA TYR A 624 -21.49 -2.05 -6.93
C TYR A 624 -20.51 -1.30 -7.84
N ARG A 625 -20.30 0.00 -7.56
CA ARG A 625 -19.29 0.82 -8.25
C ARG A 625 -17.89 0.68 -7.64
N ASP A 626 -17.83 0.17 -6.42
CA ASP A 626 -16.64 -0.14 -5.62
C ASP A 626 -16.91 -1.40 -4.79
N GLU A 627 -16.36 -1.53 -3.58
CA GLU A 627 -16.63 -2.67 -2.68
C GLU A 627 -17.98 -2.60 -1.94
N ASP A 628 -18.62 -1.44 -1.79
CA ASP A 628 -19.76 -1.29 -0.87
C ASP A 628 -20.88 -0.31 -1.31
N HIS A 629 -20.60 0.63 -2.21
CA HIS A 629 -21.59 1.53 -2.79
C HIS A 629 -22.26 0.88 -4.00
N LEU A 630 -23.59 0.85 -3.99
CA LEU A 630 -24.37 0.46 -5.16
C LEU A 630 -24.13 1.44 -6.32
N SER A 631 -24.07 0.92 -7.53
CA SER A 631 -24.15 1.76 -8.73
C SER A 631 -25.61 2.16 -9.00
N GLU A 632 -25.83 3.12 -9.90
CA GLU A 632 -27.19 3.44 -10.41
C GLU A 632 -27.84 2.28 -11.15
N PHE A 633 -27.09 1.23 -11.51
CA PHE A 633 -27.69 -0.03 -11.96
C PHE A 633 -28.08 -0.90 -10.76
N GLY A 634 -27.18 -1.06 -9.80
CA GLY A 634 -27.43 -1.88 -8.62
C GLY A 634 -28.55 -1.37 -7.72
N ASN A 635 -28.66 -0.05 -7.55
CA ASN A 635 -29.72 0.53 -6.73
C ASN A 635 -31.13 0.30 -7.30
N ARG A 636 -31.27 0.08 -8.61
CA ARG A 636 -32.56 -0.19 -9.28
C ARG A 636 -33.16 -1.51 -8.84
N LEU A 637 -32.31 -2.46 -8.42
CA LEU A 637 -32.75 -3.70 -7.81
C LEU A 637 -33.55 -3.46 -6.52
N LEU A 638 -33.35 -2.31 -5.87
CA LEU A 638 -34.06 -1.90 -4.65
C LEU A 638 -35.33 -1.09 -4.91
N VAL A 639 -35.72 -0.81 -6.17
CA VAL A 639 -36.98 -0.08 -6.43
C VAL A 639 -38.19 -0.77 -5.78
N PRO A 640 -38.39 -2.10 -5.89
CA PRO A 640 -39.53 -2.75 -5.23
C PRO A 640 -39.46 -2.69 -3.70
N LEU A 641 -38.26 -2.58 -3.11
CA LEU A 641 -38.08 -2.34 -1.68
C LEU A 641 -38.68 -1.00 -1.26
N PHE A 642 -38.59 0.03 -2.10
CA PHE A 642 -39.07 1.37 -1.78
C PHE A 642 -40.53 1.62 -2.18
N VAL A 643 -41.09 0.87 -3.14
CA VAL A 643 -42.52 1.00 -3.53
C VAL A 643 -43.47 0.80 -2.34
N GLN A 644 -43.12 -0.10 -1.41
CA GLN A 644 -43.87 -0.35 -0.17
C GLN A 644 -43.88 0.83 0.83
N LEU A 645 -43.15 1.92 0.56
CA LEU A 645 -43.28 3.19 1.29
C LEU A 645 -44.55 3.96 0.94
N PHE A 646 -45.03 3.78 -0.29
CA PHE A 646 -46.08 4.60 -0.90
C PHE A 646 -47.40 3.83 -1.11
N ASN A 647 -47.42 2.54 -0.78
CA ASN A 647 -48.60 1.68 -0.68
C ASN A 647 -49.14 1.70 0.76
#